data_AF-A0A7M7RCH3-F1
#
_entry.id   AF-A0A7M7RCH3-F1
#
_cell.length_a   1.000
_cell.length_b   1.000
_cell.length_c   1.000
_cell.angle_alpha   90.00
_cell.angle_beta   90.00
_cell.angle_gamma   90.00
#
_symmetry.space_group_name_H-M   'P 1'
#
loop_
_entity.id
_entity.type
_entity.pdbx_description
1 polymer ?
#
loop_
_entity_poly.entity_id
_entity_poly.type
_entity_poly.pdbx_seq_one_letter_code
_entity_poly.pdbx_strand_id
1 'polypeptide(L)'
;MDNVNKKQNIHNDKEKEKENERKNLDQGISKESDLDVLYTTRLDSTSQEDVEKKIQCLKHLLEKDLRAADLKWSLFVAACNTYRYDTCLKPFPSMYIKNECKDIEALRRAIEIIPPLAVIFKALSEQDVYERYGTAIDLLHWVLVRLRDPYIKSIKKESYDSILRKVPSEMSVVAPNLIFQVTSTKQSTSEDRWKTIAEGHSTFYAYHGSRLENFHSIVHYGLQQSMCKKSLFGKGIYLSSELGVSLPYSPVGYGWGGSVLGSEMSCIALCELINHADVKIGDSENNARNLVTDSTGGRVPNKYYLVTNSELIRVRYLLIYSQQIHATRCTDNKGLLAWFKQHKLLTFNIVNQENVKNLKSSVTTIPGKTKRAALGEIGNKVNTLRGVEPIDRTSLLTKDSKKITVSKQIIKTSEKGIEKLPIQIVKPVKKITVSYENNVVSLPPKEVQSFSSDLLAVEDIDEEDKGNPSLVSIYSNDIYGYLRTLENMFPISKGYLDGQEVTPKMRSVLIDWLVEVHQQFHLMQETLYLTVATIDRFLQAFRSIDRKRLQLVGVTAMFIASKYEEMYSPDVNDFVYITDNAYSRIEILQMEMLIVKTLDYSFGRPLPLHFLRRYSKAGKALPIHHTMAKYFLEQSLVHYEMCHYPPSLIAAAAIYLAFLIIDNNDEDEHKIVWTNTLAHYSTYSKDDVFPVVRETASIIVNADKIKYQAVRKKYAQSKCMKISTRPELKSATIFAISTADNKAI
;
A
#
# COMPACT_ATOMS: atom_id res chain seq x y z
N MET A 1 -88.61 -5.99 -21.47
CA MET A 1 -87.51 -4.99 -21.47
C MET A 1 -86.50 -5.29 -20.35
N ASP A 2 -86.23 -6.57 -20.03
CA ASP A 2 -85.81 -6.96 -18.67
C ASP A 2 -84.44 -7.67 -18.59
N ASN A 3 -83.72 -7.76 -19.70
CA ASN A 3 -82.40 -8.44 -19.77
C ASN A 3 -81.20 -7.50 -19.93
N VAL A 4 -81.42 -6.18 -19.91
CA VAL A 4 -80.33 -5.17 -19.91
C VAL A 4 -79.97 -4.77 -18.47
N ASN A 5 -80.96 -4.45 -17.64
CA ASN A 5 -80.76 -4.02 -16.24
C ASN A 5 -80.07 -5.07 -15.36
N LYS A 6 -80.20 -6.37 -15.67
CA LYS A 6 -79.55 -7.44 -14.91
C LYS A 6 -78.04 -7.55 -15.14
N LYS A 7 -77.52 -7.04 -16.27
CA LYS A 7 -76.07 -6.99 -16.54
C LYS A 7 -75.38 -5.74 -15.98
N GLN A 8 -76.09 -4.62 -15.85
CA GLN A 8 -75.53 -3.40 -15.25
C GLN A 8 -75.37 -3.51 -13.73
N ASN A 9 -76.32 -4.13 -13.01
CA ASN A 9 -76.15 -4.32 -11.55
C ASN A 9 -74.98 -5.25 -11.22
N ILE A 10 -74.80 -6.36 -11.95
CA ILE A 10 -73.67 -7.30 -11.73
C ILE A 10 -72.31 -6.65 -12.07
N HIS A 11 -72.28 -5.66 -12.95
CA HIS A 11 -71.06 -4.91 -13.23
C HIS A 11 -70.74 -3.90 -12.12
N ASN A 12 -71.74 -3.15 -11.66
CA ASN A 12 -71.59 -2.16 -10.58
C ASN A 12 -71.22 -2.79 -9.24
N ASP A 13 -71.77 -3.97 -8.90
CA ASP A 13 -71.44 -4.65 -7.65
C ASP A 13 -70.00 -5.19 -7.67
N LYS A 14 -69.52 -5.68 -8.82
CA LYS A 14 -68.10 -6.09 -8.99
C LYS A 14 -67.11 -4.94 -9.03
N GLU A 15 -67.54 -3.73 -9.43
CA GLU A 15 -66.71 -2.54 -9.29
C GLU A 15 -66.68 -2.06 -7.83
N LYS A 16 -67.79 -2.12 -7.09
CA LYS A 16 -67.82 -1.82 -5.65
C LYS A 16 -67.01 -2.81 -4.80
N GLU A 17 -67.00 -4.10 -5.13
CA GLU A 17 -66.10 -5.06 -4.46
C GLU A 17 -64.63 -4.71 -4.71
N LYS A 18 -64.25 -4.40 -5.96
CA LYS A 18 -62.87 -3.96 -6.27
C LYS A 18 -62.50 -2.61 -5.66
N GLU A 19 -63.46 -1.72 -5.45
CA GLU A 19 -63.25 -0.43 -4.78
C GLU A 19 -63.10 -0.61 -3.26
N ASN A 20 -63.81 -1.56 -2.65
CA ASN A 20 -63.62 -1.94 -1.25
C ASN A 20 -62.32 -2.73 -1.02
N GLU A 21 -61.91 -3.61 -1.95
CA GLU A 21 -60.58 -4.24 -1.89
C GLU A 21 -59.45 -3.20 -2.00
N ARG A 22 -59.62 -2.16 -2.84
CA ARG A 22 -58.68 -1.03 -2.89
C ARG A 22 -58.65 -0.22 -1.59
N LYS A 23 -59.83 0.10 -1.01
CA LYS A 23 -59.91 0.80 0.29
C LYS A 23 -59.33 -0.02 1.46
N ASN A 24 -59.43 -1.34 1.41
CA ASN A 24 -58.80 -2.23 2.40
C ASN A 24 -57.29 -2.43 2.16
N LEU A 25 -56.78 -2.24 0.92
CA LEU A 25 -55.34 -2.14 0.68
C LEU A 25 -54.75 -0.81 1.18
N ASP A 26 -55.45 0.31 0.96
CA ASP A 26 -54.99 1.64 1.43
C ASP A 26 -54.98 1.76 2.96
N GLN A 27 -55.85 1.06 3.68
CA GLN A 27 -55.79 0.98 5.15
C GLN A 27 -54.64 0.11 5.69
N GLY A 28 -53.93 -0.63 4.82
CA GLY A 28 -52.68 -1.32 5.16
C GLY A 28 -51.41 -0.47 5.02
N ILE A 29 -51.51 0.71 4.41
CA ILE A 29 -50.35 1.54 3.99
C ILE A 29 -50.03 2.67 5.00
N SER A 30 -50.95 2.98 5.92
CA SER A 30 -50.78 4.03 6.95
C SER A 30 -49.82 3.70 8.11
N LYS A 31 -48.90 2.73 7.92
CA LYS A 31 -47.79 2.43 8.85
C LYS A 31 -46.40 2.62 8.25
N GLU A 32 -46.28 2.91 6.95
CA GLU A 32 -44.98 3.27 6.34
C GLU A 32 -44.74 4.79 6.29
N SER A 33 -45.77 5.62 6.51
CA SER A 33 -45.70 7.09 6.38
C SER A 33 -45.07 7.83 7.57
N ASP A 34 -45.03 7.22 8.76
CA ASP A 34 -44.56 7.90 9.99
C ASP A 34 -43.03 7.93 10.14
N LEU A 35 -42.27 7.42 9.16
CA LEU A 35 -40.80 7.44 9.16
C LEU A 35 -40.18 8.63 8.40
N ASP A 36 -40.97 9.42 7.66
CA ASP A 36 -40.46 10.44 6.73
C ASP A 36 -40.34 11.86 7.32
N VAL A 37 -40.60 12.05 8.62
CA VAL A 37 -40.44 13.34 9.30
C VAL A 37 -39.63 13.19 10.59
N LEU A 38 -38.35 13.58 10.55
CA LEU A 38 -37.58 14.21 11.65
C LEU A 38 -36.09 14.34 11.29
N TYR A 39 -35.68 15.46 10.69
CA TYR A 39 -34.26 15.86 10.60
C TYR A 39 -34.06 17.39 10.56
N THR A 40 -34.12 18.05 11.71
CA THR A 40 -33.27 19.23 12.03
C THR A 40 -33.27 19.54 13.53
N THR A 41 -32.42 18.86 14.32
CA THR A 41 -32.06 19.34 15.67
C THR A 41 -30.70 18.83 16.11
N ARG A 42 -29.88 19.72 16.67
CA ARG A 42 -28.76 19.36 17.57
C ARG A 42 -29.34 19.05 18.94
N LEU A 43 -29.11 17.88 19.50
CA LEU A 43 -29.28 17.62 20.93
C LEU A 43 -28.25 16.60 21.42
N ASP A 44 -27.39 17.04 22.35
CA ASP A 44 -26.58 16.18 23.20
C ASP A 44 -27.39 15.81 24.46
N SER A 45 -28.35 14.90 24.32
CA SER A 45 -28.95 14.17 25.44
C SER A 45 -29.66 12.92 24.93
N THR A 46 -29.06 11.75 25.08
CA THR A 46 -29.65 10.47 24.66
C THR A 46 -30.85 10.13 25.56
N SER A 47 -32.07 10.28 25.04
CA SER A 47 -33.25 9.80 25.78
C SER A 47 -33.31 8.27 25.74
N GLN A 48 -33.94 7.66 26.75
CA GLN A 48 -34.15 6.20 26.78
C GLN A 48 -34.95 5.72 25.56
N GLU A 49 -35.86 6.57 25.04
CA GLU A 49 -36.67 6.30 23.87
C GLU A 49 -35.83 6.27 22.56
N ASP A 50 -34.80 7.11 22.45
CA ASP A 50 -33.87 7.10 21.31
C ASP A 50 -32.99 5.85 21.28
N VAL A 51 -32.62 5.33 22.46
CA VAL A 51 -31.86 4.08 22.59
C VAL A 51 -32.67 2.89 22.07
N GLU A 52 -33.92 2.76 22.51
CA GLU A 52 -34.82 1.69 22.08
C GLU A 52 -35.06 1.72 20.56
N LYS A 53 -35.29 2.92 20.01
CA LYS A 53 -35.43 3.13 18.56
C LYS A 53 -34.19 2.68 17.77
N LYS A 54 -32.97 3.00 18.24
CA LYS A 54 -31.71 2.56 17.58
C LYS A 54 -31.61 1.03 17.56
N ILE A 55 -31.89 0.38 18.70
CA ILE A 55 -31.83 -1.08 18.87
C ILE A 55 -32.82 -1.76 17.92
N GLN A 56 -34.08 -1.32 17.91
CA GLN A 56 -35.12 -1.90 17.07
C GLN A 56 -34.85 -1.72 15.57
N CYS A 57 -34.34 -0.55 15.15
CA CYS A 57 -33.92 -0.31 13.76
C CYS A 57 -32.77 -1.22 13.32
N LEU A 58 -31.75 -1.41 14.17
CA LEU A 58 -30.64 -2.32 13.88
C LEU A 58 -31.11 -3.77 13.81
N LYS A 59 -31.95 -4.20 14.75
CA LYS A 59 -32.51 -5.55 14.79
C LYS A 59 -33.27 -5.88 13.50
N HIS A 60 -34.20 -5.01 13.09
CA HIS A 60 -34.94 -5.17 11.83
C HIS A 60 -34.02 -5.21 10.59
N LEU A 61 -32.98 -4.37 10.54
CA LEU A 61 -32.03 -4.34 9.43
C LEU A 61 -31.22 -5.64 9.32
N LEU A 62 -30.71 -6.15 10.45
CA LEU A 62 -29.90 -7.37 10.52
C LEU A 62 -30.74 -8.63 10.26
N GLU A 63 -32.00 -8.65 10.70
CA GLU A 63 -32.97 -9.71 10.39
C GLU A 63 -33.29 -9.78 8.89
N LYS A 64 -33.42 -8.61 8.24
CA LYS A 64 -33.81 -8.50 6.83
C LYS A 64 -32.71 -8.91 5.86
N ASP A 65 -31.48 -8.44 6.05
CA ASP A 65 -30.33 -8.80 5.20
C ASP A 65 -28.99 -8.65 5.93
N LEU A 66 -28.68 -9.63 6.77
CA LEU A 66 -27.41 -9.73 7.49
C LEU A 66 -26.18 -9.64 6.55
N ARG A 67 -26.25 -10.20 5.34
CA ARG A 67 -25.11 -10.21 4.40
C ARG A 67 -24.85 -8.84 3.79
N ALA A 68 -25.90 -8.09 3.44
CA ALA A 68 -25.73 -6.73 2.93
C ALA A 68 -25.27 -5.77 4.03
N ALA A 69 -25.75 -5.95 5.26
CA ALA A 69 -25.27 -5.23 6.43
C ALA A 69 -23.78 -5.51 6.68
N ASP A 70 -23.37 -6.78 6.63
CA ASP A 70 -21.99 -7.23 6.82
C ASP A 70 -21.04 -6.70 5.73
N LEU A 71 -21.46 -6.71 4.45
CA LEU A 71 -20.68 -6.08 3.39
C LEU A 71 -20.51 -4.58 3.65
N LYS A 72 -21.61 -3.86 3.91
CA LYS A 72 -21.58 -2.41 4.13
C LYS A 72 -20.64 -2.04 5.28
N TRP A 73 -20.70 -2.80 6.38
CA TRP A 73 -19.81 -2.65 7.52
C TRP A 73 -18.35 -3.01 7.17
N SER A 74 -18.11 -4.09 6.42
CA SER A 74 -16.77 -4.49 5.98
C SER A 74 -16.10 -3.44 5.08
N LEU A 75 -16.86 -2.79 4.19
CA LEU A 75 -16.37 -1.67 3.38
C LEU A 75 -16.02 -0.45 4.24
N PHE A 76 -16.84 -0.11 5.23
CA PHE A 76 -16.57 0.95 6.19
C PHE A 76 -15.30 0.67 7.01
N VAL A 77 -15.11 -0.56 7.48
CA VAL A 77 -13.91 -0.97 8.23
C VAL A 77 -12.65 -0.92 7.37
N ALA A 78 -12.71 -1.36 6.10
CA ALA A 78 -11.61 -1.22 5.15
C ALA A 78 -11.21 0.26 4.96
N ALA A 79 -12.20 1.14 4.82
CA ALA A 79 -11.99 2.59 4.69
C ALA A 79 -11.45 3.25 5.98
N CYS A 80 -11.76 2.72 7.17
CA CYS A 80 -11.17 3.15 8.44
C CYS A 80 -9.71 2.72 8.60
N ASN A 81 -9.35 1.53 8.11
CA ASN A 81 -8.04 0.92 8.36
C ASN A 81 -6.95 1.39 7.38
N THR A 82 -7.32 1.93 6.21
CA THR A 82 -6.36 2.57 5.31
C THR A 82 -5.79 3.86 5.90
N TYR A 83 -4.56 4.21 5.54
CA TYR A 83 -3.97 5.51 5.84
C TYR A 83 -4.65 6.64 5.04
N ARG A 84 -5.26 6.31 3.90
CA ARG A 84 -6.01 7.23 3.03
C ARG A 84 -7.44 7.51 3.52
N TYR A 85 -7.72 7.33 4.82
CA TYR A 85 -9.08 7.46 5.37
C TYR A 85 -9.70 8.83 5.08
N ASP A 86 -8.91 9.90 4.95
CA ASP A 86 -9.43 11.23 4.60
C ASP A 86 -10.12 11.31 3.23
N THR A 87 -9.82 10.39 2.31
CA THR A 87 -10.54 10.22 1.03
C THR A 87 -11.48 9.01 1.07
N CYS A 88 -10.99 7.86 1.51
CA CYS A 88 -11.74 6.59 1.50
C CYS A 88 -12.91 6.55 2.49
N LEU A 89 -12.77 7.16 3.68
CA LEU A 89 -13.79 7.15 4.74
C LEU A 89 -14.72 8.37 4.62
N LYS A 90 -15.48 8.40 3.52
CA LYS A 90 -16.53 9.39 3.29
C LYS A 90 -17.89 8.71 3.10
N PRO A 91 -18.93 9.09 3.87
CA PRO A 91 -18.91 10.07 4.95
C PRO A 91 -18.16 9.54 6.19
N PHE A 92 -17.69 10.46 7.03
CA PHE A 92 -17.01 10.17 8.30
C PHE A 92 -17.99 10.34 9.49
N PRO A 93 -17.95 9.48 10.53
CA PRO A 93 -18.91 9.59 11.64
C PRO A 93 -18.63 10.82 12.52
N SER A 94 -19.60 11.73 12.59
CA SER A 94 -19.46 13.02 13.27
C SER A 94 -19.14 12.92 14.77
N MET A 95 -19.54 11.84 15.43
CA MET A 95 -19.23 11.56 16.84
C MET A 95 -17.73 11.32 17.13
N TYR A 96 -16.91 11.14 16.09
CA TYR A 96 -15.44 11.08 16.18
C TYR A 96 -14.78 12.34 15.59
N ILE A 97 -15.49 13.46 15.51
CA ILE A 97 -14.92 14.78 15.17
C ILE A 97 -14.84 15.61 16.44
N LYS A 98 -13.63 16.07 16.80
CA LYS A 98 -13.36 16.89 17.99
C LYS A 98 -12.52 18.09 17.56
N ASN A 99 -12.97 19.31 17.89
CA ASN A 99 -12.31 20.57 17.50
C ASN A 99 -11.99 20.59 15.98
N GLU A 100 -12.97 20.22 15.15
CA GLU A 100 -12.88 20.08 13.69
C GLU A 100 -11.90 19.01 13.17
N CYS A 101 -11.15 18.35 14.05
CA CYS A 101 -10.23 17.26 13.73
C CYS A 101 -10.90 15.88 13.82
N LYS A 102 -10.55 14.97 12.91
CA LYS A 102 -11.02 13.58 12.92
C LYS A 102 -10.21 12.71 13.87
N ASP A 103 -10.84 12.19 14.92
CA ASP A 103 -10.27 11.22 15.85
C ASP A 103 -10.39 9.79 15.29
N ILE A 104 -9.65 9.53 14.20
CA ILE A 104 -9.63 8.22 13.51
C ILE A 104 -9.22 7.07 14.44
N GLU A 105 -8.39 7.37 15.44
CA GLU A 105 -7.83 6.40 16.37
C GLU A 105 -8.86 6.01 17.46
N ALA A 106 -9.70 6.94 17.93
CA ALA A 106 -10.87 6.55 18.73
C ALA A 106 -11.91 5.76 17.92
N LEU A 107 -12.09 6.07 16.63
CA LEU A 107 -12.97 5.30 15.74
C LEU A 107 -12.46 3.86 15.54
N ARG A 108 -11.15 3.68 15.31
CA ARG A 108 -10.53 2.35 15.18
C ARG A 108 -10.70 1.52 16.46
N ARG A 109 -10.45 2.09 17.64
CA ARG A 109 -10.72 1.42 18.92
C ARG A 109 -12.19 1.03 19.09
N ALA A 110 -13.12 1.86 18.64
CA ALA A 110 -14.55 1.53 18.64
C ALA A 110 -14.90 0.39 17.68
N ILE A 111 -14.21 0.26 16.54
CA ILE A 111 -14.36 -0.85 15.60
C ILE A 111 -13.80 -2.16 16.18
N GLU A 112 -12.67 -2.13 16.89
CA GLU A 112 -12.05 -3.33 17.48
C GLU A 112 -12.94 -4.06 18.50
N ILE A 113 -13.80 -3.34 19.20
CA ILE A 113 -14.70 -3.89 20.23
C ILE A 113 -16.03 -4.41 19.68
N ILE A 114 -16.33 -4.23 18.39
CA ILE A 114 -17.59 -4.67 17.77
C ILE A 114 -17.48 -6.16 17.42
N PRO A 115 -18.27 -7.06 18.07
CA PRO A 115 -18.27 -8.47 17.71
C PRO A 115 -19.01 -8.74 16.38
N PRO A 116 -18.87 -9.94 15.78
CA PRO A 116 -19.55 -10.32 14.54
C PRO A 116 -21.04 -9.96 14.54
N LEU A 117 -21.59 -9.48 13.41
CA LEU A 117 -22.96 -8.93 13.39
C LEU A 117 -24.01 -9.98 13.80
N ALA A 118 -23.76 -11.27 13.54
CA ALA A 118 -24.60 -12.38 13.99
C ALA A 118 -24.63 -12.58 15.52
N VAL A 119 -23.60 -12.12 16.24
CA VAL A 119 -23.54 -12.10 17.71
C VAL A 119 -24.32 -10.89 18.24
N ILE A 120 -24.08 -9.70 17.67
CA ILE A 120 -24.79 -8.48 18.04
C ILE A 120 -26.29 -8.65 17.81
N PHE A 121 -26.70 -9.21 16.67
CA PHE A 121 -28.11 -9.44 16.34
C PHE A 121 -28.85 -10.25 17.42
N LYS A 122 -28.20 -11.24 18.03
CA LYS A 122 -28.76 -12.00 19.16
C LYS A 122 -28.83 -11.13 20.42
N ALA A 123 -27.73 -10.44 20.73
CA ALA A 123 -27.62 -9.58 21.91
C ALA A 123 -28.61 -8.40 21.92
N LEU A 124 -29.03 -7.89 20.75
CA LEU A 124 -30.07 -6.84 20.60
C LEU A 124 -31.46 -7.21 21.15
N SER A 125 -31.64 -8.40 21.72
CA SER A 125 -32.86 -8.81 22.43
C SER A 125 -32.68 -8.90 23.96
N GLU A 126 -31.51 -8.54 24.48
CA GLU A 126 -31.17 -8.57 25.91
C GLU A 126 -31.39 -7.17 26.53
N GLN A 127 -32.01 -7.07 27.71
CA GLN A 127 -32.46 -5.78 28.28
C GLN A 127 -31.32 -4.79 28.59
N ASP A 128 -30.14 -5.28 28.95
CA ASP A 128 -28.93 -4.52 29.30
C ASP A 128 -27.97 -4.35 28.11
N VAL A 129 -28.40 -4.65 26.87
CA VAL A 129 -27.53 -4.65 25.68
C VAL A 129 -26.85 -3.29 25.45
N TYR A 130 -27.50 -2.17 25.75
CA TYR A 130 -26.92 -0.84 25.57
C TYR A 130 -25.84 -0.52 26.61
N GLU A 131 -25.93 -1.06 27.82
CA GLU A 131 -24.89 -0.90 28.84
C GLU A 131 -23.61 -1.66 28.44
N ARG A 132 -23.77 -2.84 27.82
CA ARG A 132 -22.65 -3.64 27.31
C ARG A 132 -22.09 -3.17 25.97
N TYR A 133 -22.93 -2.66 25.08
CA TYR A 133 -22.59 -2.42 23.66
C TYR A 133 -22.94 -1.02 23.15
N GLY A 134 -23.23 -0.03 23.99
CA GLY A 134 -23.69 1.31 23.58
C GLY A 134 -22.87 1.95 22.45
N THR A 135 -21.55 2.03 22.60
CA THR A 135 -20.64 2.56 21.55
C THR A 135 -20.71 1.77 20.23
N ALA A 136 -20.86 0.44 20.32
CA ALA A 136 -21.02 -0.43 19.15
C ALA A 136 -22.37 -0.20 18.46
N ILE A 137 -23.45 -0.09 19.24
CA ILE A 137 -24.81 0.18 18.78
C ILE A 137 -24.87 1.55 18.09
N ASP A 138 -24.28 2.59 18.69
CA ASP A 138 -24.26 3.94 18.12
C ASP A 138 -23.53 4.00 16.77
N LEU A 139 -22.33 3.39 16.70
CA LEU A 139 -21.55 3.38 15.47
C LEU A 139 -22.20 2.50 14.38
N LEU A 140 -22.72 1.33 14.73
CA LEU A 140 -23.46 0.47 13.78
C LEU A 140 -24.76 1.12 13.32
N HIS A 141 -25.51 1.76 14.21
CA HIS A 141 -26.72 2.50 13.83
C HIS A 141 -26.36 3.63 12.87
N TRP A 142 -25.25 4.36 13.11
CA TRP A 142 -24.79 5.39 12.19
C TRP A 142 -24.43 4.82 10.81
N VAL A 143 -23.58 3.79 10.72
CA VAL A 143 -23.15 3.22 9.43
C VAL A 143 -24.28 2.49 8.70
N LEU A 144 -25.03 1.63 9.39
CA LEU A 144 -26.01 0.74 8.76
C LEU A 144 -27.36 1.43 8.55
N VAL A 145 -27.88 2.13 9.56
CA VAL A 145 -29.23 2.73 9.55
C VAL A 145 -29.21 4.18 9.08
N ARG A 146 -28.34 5.05 9.63
CA ARG A 146 -28.37 6.49 9.30
C ARG A 146 -27.85 6.78 7.89
N LEU A 147 -26.80 6.11 7.44
CA LEU A 147 -26.32 6.23 6.05
C LEU A 147 -27.17 5.40 5.06
N ARG A 148 -28.51 5.48 5.13
CA ARG A 148 -29.40 4.55 4.42
C ARG A 148 -29.37 4.69 2.89
N ASP A 149 -29.05 5.86 2.35
CA ASP A 149 -29.03 6.10 0.90
C ASP A 149 -27.60 6.23 0.35
N PRO A 150 -27.22 5.49 -0.71
CA PRO A 150 -27.90 4.29 -1.20
C PRO A 150 -27.74 3.11 -0.23
N TYR A 151 -28.68 2.16 -0.26
CA TYR A 151 -28.58 0.91 0.50
C TYR A 151 -28.09 -0.23 -0.37
N ILE A 152 -27.47 -1.20 0.30
CA ILE A 152 -26.99 -2.44 -0.31
C ILE A 152 -28.03 -3.54 -0.04
N LYS A 153 -28.26 -4.40 -1.03
CA LYS A 153 -29.15 -5.57 -0.94
C LYS A 153 -28.45 -6.79 -1.53
N SER A 154 -28.48 -7.94 -0.86
CA SER A 154 -27.93 -9.18 -1.39
C SER A 154 -28.78 -9.71 -2.55
N ILE A 155 -28.11 -10.26 -3.56
CA ILE A 155 -28.75 -10.93 -4.69
C ILE A 155 -28.60 -12.45 -4.55
N LYS A 156 -29.66 -13.19 -4.89
CA LYS A 156 -29.65 -14.65 -4.93
C LYS A 156 -28.89 -15.18 -6.15
N LYS A 157 -28.25 -16.34 -6.03
CA LYS A 157 -27.35 -16.88 -7.05
C LYS A 157 -28.04 -17.13 -8.38
N GLU A 158 -29.31 -17.50 -8.35
CA GLU A 158 -30.16 -17.72 -9.53
C GLU A 158 -30.24 -16.50 -10.46
N SER A 159 -29.96 -15.29 -9.96
CA SER A 159 -29.97 -14.04 -10.75
C SER A 159 -28.58 -13.59 -11.24
N TYR A 160 -27.49 -14.29 -10.91
CA TYR A 160 -26.13 -13.81 -11.18
C TYR A 160 -25.85 -13.76 -12.68
N ASP A 161 -26.19 -14.82 -13.42
CA ASP A 161 -26.08 -14.87 -14.87
C ASP A 161 -26.82 -13.72 -15.58
N SER A 162 -28.02 -13.39 -15.11
CA SER A 162 -28.84 -12.29 -15.66
C SER A 162 -28.19 -10.92 -15.44
N ILE A 163 -27.46 -10.74 -14.34
CA ILE A 163 -26.72 -9.50 -14.05
C ILE A 163 -25.41 -9.45 -14.86
N LEU A 164 -24.67 -10.56 -14.95
CA LEU A 164 -23.40 -10.61 -15.68
C LEU A 164 -23.61 -10.45 -17.19
N ARG A 165 -24.68 -11.02 -17.76
CA ARG A 165 -25.09 -10.84 -19.18
C ARG A 165 -25.51 -9.41 -19.55
N LYS A 166 -25.57 -8.45 -18.60
CA LYS A 166 -25.81 -7.03 -18.90
C LYS A 166 -24.64 -6.39 -19.65
N VAL A 167 -23.44 -6.96 -19.54
CA VAL A 167 -22.27 -6.56 -20.32
C VAL A 167 -21.96 -7.68 -21.32
N PRO A 168 -21.90 -7.41 -22.63
CA PRO A 168 -21.38 -8.37 -23.59
C PRO A 168 -19.89 -8.57 -23.32
N SER A 169 -19.51 -9.78 -22.89
CA SER A 169 -18.12 -10.15 -22.62
C SER A 169 -17.72 -11.29 -23.56
N GLU A 170 -16.56 -11.15 -24.19
CA GLU A 170 -16.00 -12.14 -25.12
C GLU A 170 -15.09 -13.16 -24.41
N MET A 171 -14.71 -12.89 -23.16
CA MET A 171 -13.73 -13.68 -22.42
C MET A 171 -14.36 -14.46 -21.26
N SER A 172 -14.03 -15.74 -21.14
CA SER A 172 -14.35 -16.52 -19.95
C SER A 172 -13.47 -16.10 -18.78
N VAL A 173 -14.08 -15.57 -17.71
CA VAL A 173 -13.42 -15.03 -16.53
C VAL A 173 -14.00 -15.69 -15.28
N VAL A 174 -13.23 -15.76 -14.18
CA VAL A 174 -13.73 -16.24 -12.88
C VAL A 174 -14.91 -15.39 -12.44
N ALA A 175 -16.06 -16.02 -12.19
CA ALA A 175 -17.27 -15.33 -11.77
C ALA A 175 -17.23 -14.94 -10.27
N PRO A 176 -17.86 -13.82 -9.87
CA PRO A 176 -17.95 -13.40 -8.47
C PRO A 176 -18.76 -14.39 -7.63
N ASN A 177 -18.29 -14.65 -6.41
CA ASN A 177 -18.93 -15.60 -5.51
C ASN A 177 -20.19 -15.03 -4.84
N LEU A 178 -20.27 -13.69 -4.76
CA LEU A 178 -21.37 -12.93 -4.17
C LEU A 178 -21.66 -11.68 -5.02
N ILE A 179 -22.93 -11.36 -5.22
CA ILE A 179 -23.39 -10.13 -5.88
C ILE A 179 -24.35 -9.39 -4.96
N PHE A 180 -24.17 -8.08 -4.88
CA PHE A 180 -25.04 -7.17 -4.15
C PHE A 180 -25.52 -6.04 -5.08
N GLN A 181 -26.77 -5.60 -4.92
CA GLN A 181 -27.33 -4.48 -5.64
C GLN A 181 -27.24 -3.21 -4.80
N VAL A 182 -26.79 -2.12 -5.41
CA VAL A 182 -26.81 -0.77 -4.84
C VAL A 182 -28.12 -0.12 -5.29
N THR A 183 -28.97 0.25 -4.34
CA THR A 183 -30.31 0.76 -4.59
C THR A 183 -30.51 2.09 -3.88
N SER A 184 -31.02 3.08 -4.59
CA SER A 184 -31.40 4.37 -3.99
C SER A 184 -32.84 4.37 -3.48
N THR A 185 -33.12 5.25 -2.52
CA THR A 185 -34.50 5.50 -2.06
C THR A 185 -35.33 6.21 -3.15
N LYS A 186 -36.66 6.18 -3.02
CA LYS A 186 -37.60 6.85 -3.94
C LYS A 186 -37.45 8.39 -3.98
N GLN A 187 -36.72 8.98 -3.04
CA GLN A 187 -36.52 10.43 -2.87
C GLN A 187 -35.04 10.83 -3.10
N SER A 188 -34.21 9.95 -3.67
CA SER A 188 -32.78 10.23 -3.84
C SER A 188 -32.55 11.24 -4.97
N THR A 189 -32.31 12.49 -4.60
CA THR A 189 -32.01 13.60 -5.53
C THR A 189 -30.89 13.28 -6.52
N SER A 190 -29.91 12.45 -6.10
CA SER A 190 -28.81 11.99 -6.96
C SER A 190 -29.26 10.99 -8.04
N GLU A 191 -30.24 10.15 -7.73
CA GLU A 191 -30.82 9.18 -8.66
C GLU A 191 -31.76 9.89 -9.64
N ASP A 192 -32.59 10.82 -9.16
CA ASP A 192 -33.53 11.55 -10.00
C ASP A 192 -32.80 12.48 -10.97
N ARG A 193 -31.73 13.16 -10.53
CA ARG A 193 -30.86 13.92 -11.43
C ARG A 193 -30.20 13.03 -12.49
N TRP A 194 -29.77 11.81 -12.13
CA TRP A 194 -29.22 10.86 -13.11
C TRP A 194 -30.28 10.43 -14.13
N LYS A 195 -31.53 10.15 -13.71
CA LYS A 195 -32.64 9.84 -14.62
C LYS A 195 -32.92 10.99 -15.60
N THR A 196 -32.97 12.23 -15.13
CA THR A 196 -33.19 13.41 -16.01
C THR A 196 -32.07 13.60 -17.04
N ILE A 197 -30.82 13.22 -16.73
CA ILE A 197 -29.73 13.23 -17.72
C ILE A 197 -29.85 12.03 -18.68
N ALA A 198 -30.38 10.90 -18.20
CA ALA A 198 -30.59 9.68 -18.99
C ALA A 198 -31.80 9.80 -19.94
N GLU A 199 -32.75 10.70 -19.68
CA GLU A 199 -33.85 11.00 -20.60
C GLU A 199 -33.31 11.37 -22.00
N GLY A 200 -33.87 10.73 -23.04
CA GLY A 200 -33.42 10.88 -24.43
C GLY A 200 -32.13 10.12 -24.80
N HIS A 201 -31.46 9.45 -23.85
CA HIS A 201 -30.23 8.70 -24.08
C HIS A 201 -30.41 7.18 -23.90
N SER A 202 -29.57 6.39 -24.58
CA SER A 202 -29.44 4.96 -24.29
C SER A 202 -28.53 4.75 -23.08
N THR A 203 -28.75 3.67 -22.31
CA THR A 203 -27.85 3.26 -21.22
C THR A 203 -27.20 1.92 -21.53
N PHE A 204 -26.00 1.70 -20.98
CA PHE A 204 -25.26 0.43 -21.09
C PHE A 204 -24.46 0.17 -19.82
N TYR A 205 -23.87 -1.02 -19.68
CA TYR A 205 -23.17 -1.42 -18.47
C TYR A 205 -21.67 -1.60 -18.71
N ALA A 206 -20.86 -1.29 -17.69
CA ALA A 206 -19.41 -1.53 -17.69
C ALA A 206 -18.88 -1.78 -16.27
N TYR A 207 -17.72 -2.43 -16.18
CA TYR A 207 -17.05 -2.76 -14.92
C TYR A 207 -16.03 -1.68 -14.51
N HIS A 208 -15.88 -1.45 -13.22
CA HIS A 208 -14.83 -0.63 -12.62
C HIS A 208 -14.17 -1.37 -11.45
N GLY A 209 -12.89 -1.70 -11.59
CA GLY A 209 -12.05 -2.23 -10.53
C GLY A 209 -11.49 -1.11 -9.64
N SER A 210 -11.47 -1.34 -8.33
CA SER A 210 -10.81 -0.46 -7.37
C SER A 210 -10.33 -1.24 -6.14
N ARG A 211 -9.44 -0.65 -5.35
CA ARG A 211 -9.03 -1.22 -4.06
C ARG A 211 -10.20 -1.21 -3.07
N LEU A 212 -10.33 -2.25 -2.24
CA LEU A 212 -11.47 -2.47 -1.35
C LEU A 212 -11.81 -1.26 -0.47
N GLU A 213 -10.80 -0.59 0.10
CA GLU A 213 -11.00 0.55 1.00
C GLU A 213 -11.69 1.76 0.32
N ASN A 214 -11.65 1.87 -1.01
CA ASN A 214 -12.30 2.95 -1.74
C ASN A 214 -13.84 2.77 -1.76
N PHE A 215 -14.36 1.55 -1.59
CA PHE A 215 -15.74 1.23 -1.90
C PHE A 215 -16.78 1.82 -0.94
N HIS A 216 -16.42 2.14 0.31
CA HIS A 216 -17.29 2.92 1.19
C HIS A 216 -17.62 4.28 0.57
N SER A 217 -16.59 5.02 0.15
CA SER A 217 -16.80 6.30 -0.53
C SER A 217 -17.44 6.16 -1.91
N ILE A 218 -17.16 5.10 -2.68
CA ILE A 218 -17.76 4.88 -4.00
C ILE A 218 -19.27 4.60 -3.88
N VAL A 219 -19.70 3.85 -2.87
CA VAL A 219 -21.13 3.61 -2.63
C VAL A 219 -21.86 4.90 -2.29
N HIS A 220 -21.28 5.77 -1.45
CA HIS A 220 -21.97 6.99 -1.00
C HIS A 220 -21.83 8.22 -1.93
N TYR A 221 -20.74 8.35 -2.69
CA TYR A 221 -20.44 9.51 -3.55
C TYR A 221 -20.22 9.16 -5.03
N GLY A 222 -20.40 7.90 -5.43
CA GLY A 222 -20.10 7.43 -6.77
C GLY A 222 -18.60 7.50 -7.10
N LEU A 223 -18.28 7.41 -8.39
CA LEU A 223 -16.90 7.33 -8.88
C LEU A 223 -16.19 8.69 -9.04
N GLN A 224 -16.74 9.79 -8.51
CA GLN A 224 -16.14 11.13 -8.63
C GLN A 224 -14.69 11.18 -8.10
N GLN A 225 -14.39 10.43 -7.04
CA GLN A 225 -13.05 10.35 -6.45
C GLN A 225 -12.09 9.43 -7.21
N SER A 226 -12.62 8.55 -8.08
CA SER A 226 -11.86 7.71 -9.01
C SER A 226 -11.44 8.44 -10.30
N MET A 227 -11.63 9.76 -10.39
CA MET A 227 -11.27 10.56 -11.56
C MET A 227 -9.74 10.74 -11.66
N CYS A 228 -9.10 9.97 -12.55
CA CYS A 228 -7.67 10.06 -12.84
C CYS A 228 -7.34 11.41 -13.49
N LYS A 229 -6.60 12.27 -12.80
CA LYS A 229 -6.19 13.61 -13.29
C LYS A 229 -4.97 13.61 -14.21
N LYS A 230 -4.23 12.49 -14.26
CA LYS A 230 -3.07 12.25 -15.11
C LYS A 230 -3.11 10.79 -15.52
N SER A 231 -3.33 10.52 -16.81
CA SER A 231 -3.34 9.18 -17.38
C SER A 231 -3.01 9.28 -18.87
N LEU A 232 -2.50 8.19 -19.43
CA LEU A 232 -2.03 8.11 -20.81
C LEU A 232 -3.11 8.52 -21.84
N PHE A 233 -4.36 8.11 -21.61
CA PHE A 233 -5.48 8.35 -22.53
C PHE A 233 -6.33 9.58 -22.18
N GLY A 234 -5.82 10.46 -21.32
CA GLY A 234 -6.50 11.67 -20.86
C GLY A 234 -7.20 11.53 -19.52
N LYS A 235 -7.75 12.64 -19.02
CA LYS A 235 -8.40 12.72 -17.71
C LYS A 235 -9.80 12.11 -17.71
N GLY A 236 -10.11 11.28 -16.72
CA GLY A 236 -11.46 10.76 -16.50
C GLY A 236 -11.52 9.54 -15.58
N ILE A 237 -12.69 8.91 -15.51
CA ILE A 237 -12.94 7.66 -14.80
C ILE A 237 -12.86 6.52 -15.82
N TYR A 238 -12.04 5.52 -15.53
CA TYR A 238 -11.81 4.38 -16.41
C TYR A 238 -12.71 3.20 -16.02
N LEU A 239 -13.41 2.64 -17.00
CA LEU A 239 -14.24 1.44 -16.92
C LEU A 239 -13.93 0.53 -18.12
N SER A 240 -14.41 -0.71 -18.10
CA SER A 240 -14.24 -1.65 -19.23
C SER A 240 -15.49 -2.49 -19.48
N SER A 241 -15.72 -2.87 -20.73
CA SER A 241 -16.70 -3.92 -21.09
C SER A 241 -16.24 -5.32 -20.68
N GLU A 242 -14.97 -5.53 -20.36
CA GLU A 242 -14.45 -6.84 -19.97
C GLU A 242 -14.15 -6.92 -18.46
N LEU A 243 -14.73 -7.92 -17.81
CA LEU A 243 -14.53 -8.18 -16.38
C LEU A 243 -13.06 -8.52 -16.07
N GLY A 244 -12.42 -9.26 -16.98
CA GLY A 244 -11.00 -9.62 -16.90
C GLY A 244 -10.04 -8.44 -16.93
N VAL A 245 -10.43 -7.36 -17.62
CA VAL A 245 -9.66 -6.09 -17.64
C VAL A 245 -9.80 -5.33 -16.33
N SER A 246 -10.95 -5.44 -15.64
CA SER A 246 -11.19 -4.75 -14.37
C SER A 246 -10.62 -5.47 -13.14
N LEU A 247 -10.43 -6.80 -13.21
CA LEU A 247 -9.93 -7.61 -12.09
C LEU A 247 -8.55 -7.19 -11.54
N PRO A 248 -7.52 -6.92 -12.37
CA PRO A 248 -6.20 -6.47 -11.88
C PRO A 248 -6.25 -5.17 -11.06
N TYR A 249 -7.24 -4.31 -11.31
CA TYR A 249 -7.45 -3.06 -10.57
C TYR A 249 -8.25 -3.24 -9.27
N SER A 250 -8.73 -4.47 -8.98
CA SER A 250 -9.38 -4.84 -7.73
C SER A 250 -8.63 -5.95 -6.99
N PRO A 251 -7.44 -5.64 -6.42
CA PRO A 251 -6.72 -6.59 -5.59
C PRO A 251 -7.53 -6.98 -4.35
N VAL A 252 -7.25 -8.18 -3.82
CA VAL A 252 -7.82 -8.64 -2.54
C VAL A 252 -7.42 -7.66 -1.44
N GLY A 253 -8.42 -7.13 -0.73
CA GLY A 253 -8.26 -6.27 0.43
C GLY A 253 -8.78 -6.90 1.71
N TYR A 254 -8.41 -6.30 2.84
CA TYR A 254 -8.89 -6.70 4.16
C TYR A 254 -10.12 -5.89 4.54
N GLY A 255 -11.25 -6.58 4.66
CA GLY A 255 -12.50 -6.04 5.16
C GLY A 255 -12.53 -6.04 6.69
N TRP A 256 -13.60 -6.58 7.27
CA TRP A 256 -13.72 -6.75 8.72
C TRP A 256 -13.46 -8.20 9.14
N GLY A 257 -12.64 -8.40 10.19
CA GLY A 257 -12.32 -9.74 10.70
C GLY A 257 -13.51 -10.52 11.24
N GLY A 258 -14.59 -9.84 11.65
CA GLY A 258 -15.86 -10.45 12.07
C GLY A 258 -16.82 -10.78 10.93
N SER A 259 -16.43 -10.56 9.67
CA SER A 259 -17.32 -10.68 8.50
C SER A 259 -17.78 -12.11 8.26
N VAL A 260 -19.09 -12.30 8.08
CA VAL A 260 -19.67 -13.57 7.62
C VAL A 260 -19.43 -13.86 6.13
N LEU A 261 -18.84 -12.91 5.40
CA LEU A 261 -18.48 -13.03 3.98
C LEU A 261 -17.00 -13.42 3.78
N GLY A 262 -16.20 -13.37 4.86
CA GLY A 262 -14.75 -13.57 4.85
C GLY A 262 -13.99 -12.27 5.11
N SER A 263 -12.86 -12.34 5.82
CA SER A 263 -12.02 -11.17 6.13
C SER A 263 -11.25 -10.62 4.92
N GLU A 264 -11.01 -11.47 3.92
CA GLU A 264 -10.30 -11.15 2.67
C GLU A 264 -11.29 -11.14 1.50
N MET A 265 -11.38 -10.00 0.80
CA MET A 265 -12.29 -9.85 -0.33
C MET A 265 -11.79 -8.84 -1.38
N SER A 266 -12.10 -9.11 -2.66
CA SER A 266 -11.98 -8.17 -3.78
C SER A 266 -13.38 -7.71 -4.21
N CYS A 267 -13.48 -6.48 -4.74
CA CYS A 267 -14.74 -5.82 -5.05
C CYS A 267 -14.68 -5.08 -6.40
N ILE A 268 -15.60 -5.37 -7.31
CA ILE A 268 -15.75 -4.67 -8.60
C ILE A 268 -17.12 -3.99 -8.64
N ALA A 269 -17.17 -2.72 -9.03
CA ALA A 269 -18.43 -2.06 -9.35
C ALA A 269 -18.88 -2.47 -10.75
N LEU A 270 -20.14 -2.90 -10.87
CA LEU A 270 -20.85 -2.94 -12.14
C LEU A 270 -21.70 -1.67 -12.24
N CYS A 271 -21.32 -0.81 -13.17
CA CYS A 271 -21.89 0.50 -13.38
C CYS A 271 -22.83 0.51 -14.57
N GLU A 272 -23.88 1.33 -14.48
CA GLU A 272 -24.71 1.76 -15.60
C GLU A 272 -24.24 3.14 -16.06
N LEU A 273 -24.11 3.33 -17.37
CA LEU A 273 -23.56 4.51 -18.01
C LEU A 273 -24.58 5.07 -19.00
N ILE A 274 -24.73 6.40 -19.00
CA ILE A 274 -25.49 7.12 -20.02
C ILE A 274 -24.62 7.26 -21.27
N ASN A 275 -25.16 6.90 -22.43
CA ASN A 275 -24.49 7.03 -23.73
C ASN A 275 -24.45 8.50 -24.20
N HIS A 276 -23.59 9.29 -23.55
CA HIS A 276 -23.43 10.73 -23.76
C HIS A 276 -22.02 11.08 -24.26
N ALA A 277 -21.84 12.23 -24.93
CA ALA A 277 -20.61 12.63 -25.62
C ALA A 277 -19.31 12.58 -24.77
N ASP A 278 -19.45 12.77 -23.46
CA ASP A 278 -18.40 12.72 -22.42
C ASP A 278 -17.93 11.30 -22.04
N VAL A 279 -18.62 10.27 -22.51
CA VAL A 279 -18.19 8.87 -22.42
C VAL A 279 -17.42 8.53 -23.68
N LYS A 280 -16.09 8.45 -23.59
CA LYS A 280 -15.25 8.00 -24.71
C LYS A 280 -15.20 6.47 -24.75
N ILE A 281 -15.31 5.92 -25.95
CA ILE A 281 -15.37 4.49 -26.25
C ILE A 281 -14.22 4.17 -27.19
N GLY A 282 -13.31 3.28 -26.80
CA GLY A 282 -12.16 2.93 -27.65
C GLY A 282 -12.55 2.31 -28.99
N ASP A 283 -13.54 1.42 -28.97
CA ASP A 283 -14.05 0.72 -30.17
C ASP A 283 -14.87 1.60 -31.13
N SER A 284 -14.94 2.93 -30.90
CA SER A 284 -15.70 3.84 -31.77
C SER A 284 -14.86 4.35 -32.95
N GLU A 285 -15.37 4.24 -34.17
CA GLU A 285 -14.71 4.82 -35.36
C GLU A 285 -14.70 6.35 -35.35
N ASN A 286 -15.64 6.99 -34.65
CA ASN A 286 -15.74 8.44 -34.56
C ASN A 286 -14.64 9.01 -33.64
N ASN A 287 -13.73 9.82 -34.20
CA ASN A 287 -12.64 10.44 -33.46
C ASN A 287 -13.10 11.30 -32.26
N ALA A 288 -14.26 11.96 -32.33
CA ALA A 288 -14.81 12.73 -31.21
C ALA A 288 -15.31 11.83 -30.04
N ARG A 289 -15.43 10.53 -30.28
CA ARG A 289 -15.89 9.49 -29.34
C ARG A 289 -14.76 8.58 -28.87
N ASN A 290 -13.63 8.49 -29.56
CA ASN A 290 -12.48 7.65 -29.16
C ASN A 290 -11.26 8.43 -28.62
N LEU A 291 -11.27 9.77 -28.67
CA LEU A 291 -10.16 10.62 -28.25
C LEU A 291 -10.58 11.61 -27.15
N VAL A 292 -9.67 11.91 -26.22
CA VAL A 292 -9.77 13.04 -25.27
C VAL A 292 -8.75 14.11 -25.66
N THR A 293 -9.12 15.38 -25.49
CA THR A 293 -8.28 16.54 -25.88
C THR A 293 -6.96 16.66 -25.12
N ASP A 294 -6.84 16.02 -23.95
CA ASP A 294 -5.62 15.98 -23.13
C ASP A 294 -4.89 14.62 -23.18
N SER A 295 -5.27 13.72 -24.11
CA SER A 295 -4.62 12.42 -24.28
C SER A 295 -3.22 12.54 -24.88
N THR A 296 -2.24 11.90 -24.25
CA THR A 296 -0.86 11.80 -24.74
C THR A 296 -0.56 10.48 -25.45
N GLY A 297 -1.36 9.43 -25.18
CA GLY A 297 -1.27 8.10 -25.80
C GLY A 297 -2.19 7.89 -27.00
N GLY A 298 -2.90 8.94 -27.45
CA GLY A 298 -3.82 8.84 -28.58
C GLY A 298 -5.20 8.31 -28.19
N ARG A 299 -5.74 7.38 -28.98
CA ARG A 299 -7.11 6.86 -28.79
C ARG A 299 -7.23 6.04 -27.51
N VAL A 300 -8.40 6.10 -26.87
CA VAL A 300 -8.78 5.18 -25.79
C VAL A 300 -8.70 3.73 -26.31
N PRO A 301 -8.13 2.77 -25.56
CA PRO A 301 -7.99 1.41 -26.06
C PRO A 301 -9.34 0.69 -26.21
N ASN A 302 -9.39 -0.28 -27.13
CA ASN A 302 -10.53 -1.18 -27.32
C ASN A 302 -10.96 -1.81 -25.98
N LYS A 303 -12.28 -2.02 -25.79
CA LYS A 303 -12.89 -2.47 -24.53
C LYS A 303 -12.77 -1.53 -23.33
N TYR A 304 -12.19 -0.34 -23.46
CA TYR A 304 -12.21 0.68 -22.40
C TYR A 304 -13.25 1.78 -22.66
N TYR A 305 -13.83 2.24 -21.56
CA TYR A 305 -14.66 3.43 -21.49
C TYR A 305 -13.98 4.46 -20.60
N LEU A 306 -13.81 5.68 -21.11
CA LEU A 306 -13.23 6.79 -20.37
C LEU A 306 -14.26 7.90 -20.22
N VAL A 307 -14.73 8.11 -19.00
CA VAL A 307 -15.83 9.03 -18.68
C VAL A 307 -15.28 10.31 -18.05
N THR A 308 -15.47 11.45 -18.71
CA THR A 308 -15.00 12.76 -18.21
C THR A 308 -15.93 13.36 -17.15
N ASN A 309 -17.22 13.05 -17.20
CA ASN A 309 -18.25 13.53 -16.26
C ASN A 309 -18.80 12.40 -15.38
N SER A 310 -18.52 12.46 -14.07
CA SER A 310 -18.96 11.44 -13.10
C SER A 310 -20.48 11.34 -12.93
N GLU A 311 -21.24 12.37 -13.27
CA GLU A 311 -22.71 12.37 -13.18
C GLU A 311 -23.38 11.43 -14.20
N LEU A 312 -22.63 10.91 -15.17
CA LEU A 312 -23.12 9.96 -16.17
C LEU A 312 -23.06 8.50 -15.72
N ILE A 313 -22.45 8.21 -14.57
CA ILE A 313 -22.21 6.85 -14.08
C ILE A 313 -23.04 6.59 -12.82
N ARG A 314 -23.76 5.47 -12.79
CA ARG A 314 -24.42 4.96 -11.59
C ARG A 314 -23.91 3.58 -11.21
N VAL A 315 -23.42 3.42 -9.98
CA VAL A 315 -23.08 2.09 -9.46
C VAL A 315 -24.38 1.34 -9.21
N ARG A 316 -24.59 0.20 -9.88
CA ARG A 316 -25.81 -0.61 -9.75
C ARG A 316 -25.59 -1.90 -8.98
N TYR A 317 -24.41 -2.52 -9.12
CA TYR A 317 -24.06 -3.73 -8.38
C TYR A 317 -22.61 -3.71 -7.90
N LEU A 318 -22.36 -4.42 -6.81
CA LEU A 318 -21.03 -4.77 -6.30
C LEU A 318 -20.83 -6.28 -6.49
N LEU A 319 -19.75 -6.63 -7.17
CA LEU A 319 -19.34 -8.00 -7.46
C LEU A 319 -18.20 -8.34 -6.50
N ILE A 320 -18.44 -9.28 -5.58
CA ILE A 320 -17.53 -9.62 -4.49
C ILE A 320 -16.92 -11.00 -4.72
N TYR A 321 -15.60 -11.05 -4.64
CA TYR A 321 -14.79 -12.26 -4.64
C TYR A 321 -14.25 -12.45 -3.22
N SER A 322 -14.67 -13.50 -2.53
CA SER A 322 -14.18 -13.82 -1.19
C SER A 322 -13.96 -15.32 -1.04
N GLN A 323 -12.96 -15.69 -0.24
CA GLN A 323 -12.71 -17.11 0.05
C GLN A 323 -13.83 -17.66 0.93
N GLN A 324 -14.46 -18.75 0.51
CA GLN A 324 -15.48 -19.40 1.35
C GLN A 324 -14.84 -20.01 2.59
N ILE A 325 -15.21 -19.49 3.76
CA ILE A 325 -14.93 -20.16 5.03
C ILE A 325 -15.84 -21.40 5.08
N HIS A 326 -15.27 -22.58 4.87
CA HIS A 326 -15.95 -23.83 5.18
C HIS A 326 -16.20 -23.91 6.69
N ALA A 327 -17.43 -23.60 7.10
CA ALA A 327 -17.87 -23.73 8.47
C ALA A 327 -17.88 -25.21 8.89
N THR A 328 -16.79 -25.67 9.51
CA THR A 328 -16.77 -26.94 10.24
C THR A 328 -17.85 -26.89 11.32
N ARG A 329 -18.67 -27.94 11.35
CA ARG A 329 -19.89 -28.03 12.19
C ARG A 329 -19.59 -27.65 13.64
N CYS A 330 -20.29 -26.64 14.14
CA CYS A 330 -20.26 -26.26 15.54
C CYS A 330 -21.24 -27.16 16.32
N THR A 331 -20.72 -28.08 17.11
CA THR A 331 -21.45 -28.74 18.21
C THR A 331 -20.98 -28.14 19.54
N ASP A 332 -21.92 -27.98 20.47
CA ASP A 332 -21.79 -27.22 21.71
C ASP A 332 -20.42 -27.26 22.41
N ASN A 333 -19.87 -26.07 22.67
CA ASN A 333 -18.98 -25.86 23.81
C ASN A 333 -19.03 -24.39 24.26
N LYS A 334 -19.59 -24.16 25.45
CA LYS A 334 -19.64 -22.84 26.09
C LYS A 334 -18.27 -22.53 26.70
N GLY A 335 -17.57 -21.49 26.22
CA GLY A 335 -16.31 -21.07 26.86
C GLY A 335 -15.56 -19.94 26.16
N LEU A 336 -14.87 -19.12 26.97
CA LEU A 336 -14.06 -17.96 26.56
C LEU A 336 -13.00 -18.25 25.49
N LEU A 337 -12.52 -19.50 25.35
CA LEU A 337 -11.56 -19.87 24.29
C LEU A 337 -12.14 -19.79 22.87
N ALA A 338 -13.46 -19.94 22.68
CA ALA A 338 -14.09 -19.73 21.39
C ALA A 338 -14.06 -18.23 21.00
N TRP A 339 -14.25 -17.35 21.98
CA TRP A 339 -14.18 -15.89 21.81
C TRP A 339 -12.74 -15.42 21.52
N PHE A 340 -11.73 -15.97 22.20
CA PHE A 340 -10.31 -15.71 21.90
C PHE A 340 -9.85 -16.21 20.51
N LYS A 341 -10.57 -17.14 19.87
CA LYS A 341 -10.35 -17.51 18.46
C LYS A 341 -11.00 -16.56 17.45
N GLN A 342 -11.87 -15.65 17.90
CA GLN A 342 -12.59 -14.70 17.04
C GLN A 342 -12.16 -13.23 17.22
N HIS A 343 -11.43 -12.89 18.30
CA HIS A 343 -10.87 -11.55 18.48
C HIS A 343 -9.36 -11.58 18.77
N LYS A 344 -8.63 -10.81 17.94
CA LYS A 344 -7.17 -10.68 17.73
C LYS A 344 -6.48 -11.78 16.90
N LEU A 345 -5.55 -11.30 16.06
CA LEU A 345 -4.84 -11.96 14.95
C LEU A 345 -5.71 -12.35 13.74
N LEU A 346 -6.02 -11.38 12.87
CA LEU A 346 -6.11 -11.53 11.39
C LEU A 346 -6.26 -10.18 10.65
N THR A 347 -5.35 -9.23 10.91
CA THR A 347 -5.27 -7.95 10.15
C THR A 347 -3.84 -7.59 9.71
N PHE A 348 -2.93 -8.56 9.71
CA PHE A 348 -1.54 -8.40 9.25
C PHE A 348 -1.04 -9.70 8.62
N ASN A 349 -1.22 -9.86 7.30
CA ASN A 349 -0.66 -10.97 6.52
C ASN A 349 -0.66 -10.68 5.01
N ILE A 350 -0.03 -9.58 4.55
CA ILE A 350 0.37 -9.50 3.13
C ILE A 350 1.68 -10.27 2.96
N VAL A 351 1.56 -11.50 2.47
CA VAL A 351 2.67 -12.31 1.95
C VAL A 351 2.73 -12.10 0.44
N ASN A 352 3.93 -11.79 -0.06
CA ASN A 352 4.17 -11.63 -1.49
C ASN A 352 4.12 -13.00 -2.19
N GLN A 353 3.38 -13.14 -3.30
CA GLN A 353 2.94 -14.43 -3.83
C GLN A 353 4.01 -15.25 -4.60
N GLU A 354 5.25 -14.79 -4.68
CA GLU A 354 6.29 -15.44 -5.50
C GLU A 354 7.05 -16.60 -4.83
N ASN A 355 6.83 -16.89 -3.54
CA ASN A 355 7.70 -17.81 -2.79
C ASN A 355 6.99 -18.88 -1.94
N VAL A 356 6.01 -19.61 -2.50
CA VAL A 356 5.69 -21.00 -2.06
C VAL A 356 5.22 -21.86 -3.23
N LYS A 357 6.06 -22.82 -3.65
CA LYS A 357 5.59 -24.13 -4.09
C LYS A 357 6.19 -25.20 -3.18
N ASN A 358 5.35 -26.17 -2.82
CA ASN A 358 5.62 -27.41 -2.09
C ASN A 358 5.64 -27.38 -0.53
N LEU A 359 4.79 -28.28 -0.02
CA LEU A 359 4.68 -28.91 1.31
C LEU A 359 3.79 -28.32 2.41
N LYS A 360 3.38 -29.25 3.28
CA LYS A 360 2.07 -29.31 3.98
C LYS A 360 2.09 -28.68 5.38
N SER A 361 0.90 -28.36 5.87
CA SER A 361 0.65 -27.68 7.14
C SER A 361 0.87 -28.54 8.40
N SER A 362 1.52 -27.95 9.41
CA SER A 362 1.32 -28.29 10.83
C SER A 362 1.67 -27.08 11.71
N VAL A 363 0.80 -26.73 12.67
CA VAL A 363 0.92 -25.53 13.53
C VAL A 363 0.99 -25.92 14.99
N THR A 364 1.97 -25.37 15.73
CA THR A 364 2.00 -25.37 17.21
C THR A 364 2.56 -24.03 17.72
N THR A 365 2.08 -23.52 18.86
CA THR A 365 2.22 -22.10 19.25
C THR A 365 2.45 -21.86 20.76
N ILE A 366 2.83 -20.61 21.11
CA ILE A 366 2.80 -19.94 22.46
C ILE A 366 3.97 -20.30 23.41
N PRO A 367 4.54 -19.40 24.28
CA PRO A 367 4.42 -17.92 24.48
C PRO A 367 5.75 -17.16 24.11
N GLY A 368 6.06 -15.90 24.49
CA GLY A 368 5.23 -14.72 24.84
C GLY A 368 5.49 -14.01 26.21
N LYS A 369 6.19 -12.84 26.27
CA LYS A 369 6.04 -11.80 27.35
C LYS A 369 6.56 -10.38 27.00
N THR A 370 5.68 -9.37 27.20
CA THR A 370 5.80 -7.91 27.53
C THR A 370 7.19 -7.22 27.75
N LYS A 371 7.43 -5.89 27.59
CA LYS A 371 6.59 -4.68 27.82
C LYS A 371 7.26 -3.33 27.36
N ARG A 372 6.43 -2.30 27.11
CA ARG A 372 6.66 -0.82 27.23
C ARG A 372 7.58 -0.04 26.24
N ALA A 373 7.29 1.27 26.18
CA ALA A 373 7.81 2.28 25.24
C ALA A 373 9.09 2.98 25.72
N ALA A 374 9.79 3.64 24.79
CA ALA A 374 10.99 4.44 25.04
C ALA A 374 10.97 5.71 24.16
N LEU A 375 11.65 6.77 24.64
CA LEU A 375 11.75 8.14 24.07
C LEU A 375 10.43 8.95 24.20
N GLY A 376 10.30 9.94 25.08
CA GLY A 376 11.31 10.57 25.95
C GLY A 376 11.87 11.85 25.33
N GLU A 377 11.49 12.99 25.91
CA GLU A 377 11.64 14.35 25.36
C GLU A 377 13.10 14.78 25.13
N ILE A 378 13.33 15.48 24.01
CA ILE A 378 14.52 16.32 23.82
C ILE A 378 14.06 17.76 23.55
N GLY A 379 13.68 18.45 24.64
CA GLY A 379 13.58 19.91 24.69
C GLY A 379 14.81 20.48 25.41
N ASN A 380 15.40 21.55 24.88
CA ASN A 380 16.54 22.22 25.51
C ASN A 380 16.15 22.77 26.90
N LYS A 381 16.78 22.28 27.96
CA LYS A 381 16.62 22.83 29.33
C LYS A 381 17.81 23.72 29.70
N VAL A 382 17.51 24.94 30.11
CA VAL A 382 18.42 25.79 30.90
C VAL A 382 18.03 25.63 32.37
N ASN A 383 19.00 25.31 33.22
CA ASN A 383 18.77 25.12 34.66
C ASN A 383 18.85 26.45 35.42
N THR A 384 17.84 26.74 36.25
CA THR A 384 18.00 27.52 37.49
C THR A 384 17.03 27.00 38.56
N LEU A 385 17.55 26.66 39.75
CA LEU A 385 16.76 26.35 40.95
C LEU A 385 17.45 26.92 42.19
N ARG A 386 16.91 28.01 42.72
CA ARG A 386 16.65 28.34 44.15
C ARG A 386 16.25 29.82 44.25
N GLY A 387 15.25 30.10 45.08
CA GLY A 387 14.49 31.35 44.97
C GLY A 387 14.84 32.44 45.98
N VAL A 388 14.25 33.61 45.71
CA VAL A 388 13.93 34.71 46.65
C VAL A 388 12.54 35.23 46.24
N GLU A 389 11.81 35.83 47.18
CA GLU A 389 10.42 36.29 47.06
C GLU A 389 10.20 37.53 46.14
N PRO A 390 8.94 37.85 45.77
CA PRO A 390 8.62 38.76 44.66
C PRO A 390 8.58 40.24 45.05
N ILE A 391 8.85 41.13 44.08
CA ILE A 391 8.67 42.60 44.22
C ILE A 391 7.91 43.17 43.01
N ASP A 392 7.18 44.25 43.29
CA ASP A 392 6.01 44.75 42.57
C ASP A 392 6.30 45.62 41.31
N ARG A 393 5.23 45.98 40.63
CA ARG A 393 5.13 46.77 39.39
C ARG A 393 5.54 48.24 39.58
N THR A 394 5.57 48.93 38.43
CA THR A 394 5.59 50.39 38.28
C THR A 394 6.82 51.13 38.80
N SER A 395 7.83 51.25 37.93
CA SER A 395 8.70 52.42 37.90
C SER A 395 9.11 52.83 36.47
N LEU A 396 8.71 54.05 36.12
CA LEU A 396 9.41 54.97 35.22
C LEU A 396 9.46 54.67 33.70
N LEU A 397 8.36 55.05 33.05
CA LEU A 397 8.45 55.83 31.81
C LEU A 397 9.33 57.08 32.01
N THR A 398 10.45 57.21 31.29
CA THR A 398 10.92 58.51 30.75
C THR A 398 11.90 58.31 29.58
N LYS A 399 11.60 58.99 28.47
CA LYS A 399 12.46 59.82 27.60
C LYS A 399 13.98 59.85 27.89
N ASP A 400 14.88 60.04 26.91
CA ASP A 400 14.73 60.93 25.74
C ASP A 400 15.57 60.54 24.49
N SER A 401 15.73 61.48 23.55
CA SER A 401 15.87 61.29 22.10
C SER A 401 17.21 61.71 21.45
N LYS A 402 17.50 61.16 20.25
CA LYS A 402 18.10 61.78 19.02
C LYS A 402 18.44 60.66 17.99
N LYS A 403 17.73 60.50 16.85
CA LYS A 403 17.92 61.19 15.52
C LYS A 403 19.38 61.09 15.01
N ILE A 404 19.69 60.54 13.82
CA ILE A 404 19.50 61.04 12.42
C ILE A 404 19.90 59.87 11.48
N THR A 405 19.42 59.62 10.24
CA THR A 405 18.26 60.04 9.40
C THR A 405 18.21 59.10 8.16
N VAL A 406 17.08 58.96 7.46
CA VAL A 406 16.93 58.23 6.17
C VAL A 406 16.70 59.21 5.02
N SER A 407 17.21 58.93 3.82
CA SER A 407 16.75 59.57 2.57
C SER A 407 16.31 58.54 1.54
N LYS A 408 15.05 58.66 1.08
CA LYS A 408 14.55 58.08 -0.17
C LYS A 408 14.62 59.15 -1.24
N GLN A 409 15.03 58.79 -2.46
CA GLN A 409 14.54 59.48 -3.66
C GLN A 409 14.07 58.50 -4.73
N ILE A 410 13.05 58.97 -5.44
CA ILE A 410 12.34 58.36 -6.56
C ILE A 410 12.66 59.25 -7.77
N ILE A 411 12.71 58.72 -9.01
CA ILE A 411 12.19 59.37 -10.23
C ILE A 411 12.20 58.40 -11.43
N LYS A 412 11.47 58.78 -12.48
CA LYS A 412 10.84 57.95 -13.53
C LYS A 412 11.66 57.70 -14.80
N THR A 413 11.16 56.72 -15.56
CA THR A 413 11.30 56.39 -16.99
C THR A 413 11.63 57.49 -18.02
N SER A 414 12.37 57.11 -19.06
CA SER A 414 12.22 57.60 -20.45
C SER A 414 12.51 56.48 -21.47
N GLU A 415 12.11 56.65 -22.74
CA GLU A 415 12.01 55.60 -23.77
C GLU A 415 13.06 55.66 -24.91
N LYS A 416 13.13 54.56 -25.69
CA LYS A 416 13.67 54.42 -27.08
C LYS A 416 15.21 54.50 -27.21
N GLY A 417 15.84 53.84 -28.18
CA GLY A 417 15.33 53.08 -29.33
C GLY A 417 16.28 51.97 -29.82
N ILE A 418 15.93 51.36 -30.95
CA ILE A 418 16.49 50.10 -31.47
C ILE A 418 17.79 50.31 -32.25
N GLU A 419 18.77 49.42 -32.07
CA GLU A 419 19.64 49.01 -33.18
C GLU A 419 19.94 47.49 -33.13
N LYS A 420 19.78 46.82 -34.27
CA LYS A 420 20.12 45.39 -34.49
C LYS A 420 21.48 45.31 -35.17
N LEU A 421 22.18 44.19 -35.02
CA LEU A 421 22.94 43.45 -36.06
C LEU A 421 23.76 42.32 -35.39
N PRO A 422 24.11 41.21 -36.08
CA PRO A 422 23.33 40.45 -37.03
C PRO A 422 23.11 38.98 -36.58
N ILE A 423 22.13 38.31 -37.18
CA ILE A 423 22.01 36.85 -37.12
C ILE A 423 23.09 36.24 -38.02
N GLN A 424 23.91 35.31 -37.51
CA GLN A 424 24.70 34.42 -38.36
C GLN A 424 24.14 32.99 -38.35
N ILE A 425 24.16 32.41 -39.55
CA ILE A 425 23.48 31.17 -39.90
C ILE A 425 24.30 29.95 -39.46
N VAL A 426 23.57 28.92 -39.04
CA VAL A 426 24.08 27.63 -38.57
C VAL A 426 25.11 27.01 -39.53
N LYS A 427 26.25 26.55 -38.98
CA LYS A 427 26.98 25.40 -39.53
C LYS A 427 26.93 24.27 -38.50
N PRO A 428 26.38 23.08 -38.84
CA PRO A 428 26.32 21.97 -37.89
C PRO A 428 27.73 21.46 -37.60
N VAL A 429 28.10 21.40 -36.32
CA VAL A 429 29.28 20.64 -35.90
C VAL A 429 29.00 19.17 -36.19
N LYS A 430 29.95 18.51 -36.86
CA LYS A 430 29.80 17.16 -37.41
C LYS A 430 29.26 16.18 -36.36
N LYS A 431 28.22 15.43 -36.72
CA LYS A 431 28.01 14.10 -36.15
C LYS A 431 29.33 13.33 -36.32
N ILE A 432 29.91 12.85 -35.23
CA ILE A 432 30.85 11.73 -35.32
C ILE A 432 29.97 10.51 -35.62
N THR A 433 29.76 10.26 -36.90
CA THR A 433 29.25 8.98 -37.37
C THR A 433 30.32 7.95 -37.05
N VAL A 434 30.22 7.28 -35.91
CA VAL A 434 30.89 5.99 -35.75
C VAL A 434 30.13 5.03 -36.66
N SER A 435 30.65 4.85 -37.87
CA SER A 435 30.19 3.82 -38.78
C SER A 435 30.41 2.47 -38.12
N TYR A 436 29.34 1.69 -38.00
CA TYR A 436 29.45 0.25 -37.82
C TYR A 436 29.98 -0.35 -39.12
N GLU A 437 31.30 -0.30 -39.29
CA GLU A 437 31.96 -1.13 -40.30
C GLU A 437 31.94 -2.58 -39.81
N ASN A 438 31.11 -3.39 -40.46
CA ASN A 438 31.10 -4.84 -40.30
C ASN A 438 32.38 -5.45 -40.89
N ASN A 439 33.51 -5.26 -40.20
CA ASN A 439 34.72 -6.05 -40.38
C ASN A 439 34.71 -7.19 -39.37
N VAL A 440 33.88 -8.22 -39.64
CA VAL A 440 33.96 -9.51 -38.97
C VAL A 440 35.24 -10.21 -39.43
N VAL A 441 36.36 -9.83 -38.83
CA VAL A 441 37.55 -10.68 -38.82
C VAL A 441 37.25 -11.81 -37.86
N SER A 442 36.75 -12.92 -38.39
CA SER A 442 36.56 -14.17 -37.66
C SER A 442 37.93 -14.75 -37.30
N LEU A 443 38.53 -14.23 -36.23
CA LEU A 443 39.51 -14.97 -35.47
C LEU A 443 38.81 -16.28 -35.03
N PRO A 444 39.29 -17.47 -35.44
CA PRO A 444 38.77 -18.69 -34.90
C PRO A 444 38.96 -18.66 -33.37
N PRO A 445 38.01 -19.17 -32.57
CA PRO A 445 38.21 -19.25 -31.15
C PRO A 445 39.47 -20.10 -30.92
N LYS A 446 40.54 -19.47 -30.44
CA LYS A 446 41.59 -20.22 -29.76
C LYS A 446 40.94 -20.71 -28.48
N GLU A 447 40.48 -21.95 -28.53
CA GLU A 447 40.32 -22.76 -27.32
C GLU A 447 41.67 -22.77 -26.62
N VAL A 448 41.82 -21.87 -25.65
CA VAL A 448 42.81 -22.05 -24.60
C VAL A 448 42.20 -23.13 -23.71
N GLN A 449 42.39 -24.39 -24.12
CA GLN A 449 42.16 -25.55 -23.28
C GLN A 449 43.17 -25.49 -22.13
N SER A 450 42.85 -24.65 -21.15
CA SER A 450 43.50 -24.68 -19.85
C SER A 450 43.15 -26.02 -19.24
N PHE A 451 44.14 -26.91 -19.16
CA PHE A 451 44.04 -28.32 -18.77
C PHE A 451 43.64 -28.56 -17.29
N SER A 452 42.93 -27.58 -16.69
CA SER A 452 42.52 -27.52 -15.29
C SER A 452 41.03 -27.21 -15.12
N SER A 453 40.28 -26.84 -16.17
CA SER A 453 38.82 -26.67 -16.07
C SER A 453 38.08 -27.98 -15.83
N ASP A 454 38.61 -29.08 -16.36
CA ASP A 454 37.97 -30.41 -16.32
C ASP A 454 38.16 -31.13 -14.98
N LEU A 455 38.91 -30.55 -14.05
CA LEU A 455 39.27 -31.19 -12.77
C LEU A 455 38.32 -30.88 -11.60
N LEU A 456 37.37 -29.94 -11.76
CA LEU A 456 36.39 -29.61 -10.72
C LEU A 456 34.99 -29.45 -11.35
N ALA A 457 34.07 -30.35 -11.00
CA ALA A 457 32.69 -30.32 -11.50
C ALA A 457 31.94 -29.07 -10.98
N VAL A 458 31.89 -28.03 -11.82
CA VAL A 458 30.99 -26.89 -11.65
C VAL A 458 29.63 -27.27 -12.22
N GLU A 459 28.61 -27.23 -11.37
CA GLU A 459 27.23 -27.54 -11.73
C GLU A 459 26.58 -26.37 -12.48
N ASP A 460 25.93 -26.61 -13.63
CA ASP A 460 25.08 -25.59 -14.26
C ASP A 460 23.80 -25.41 -13.42
N ILE A 461 23.78 -24.34 -12.64
CA ILE A 461 22.65 -24.02 -11.76
C ILE A 461 21.41 -23.62 -12.55
N ASP A 462 21.54 -23.21 -13.81
CA ASP A 462 20.47 -22.63 -14.63
C ASP A 462 19.83 -23.65 -15.59
N GLU A 463 20.29 -24.91 -15.59
CA GLU A 463 19.78 -26.02 -16.42
C GLU A 463 18.26 -26.28 -16.23
N GLU A 464 17.80 -26.44 -14.99
CA GLU A 464 16.39 -26.72 -14.67
C GLU A 464 15.44 -25.57 -15.05
N ASP A 465 15.94 -24.34 -15.19
CA ASP A 465 15.15 -23.15 -15.46
C ASP A 465 14.86 -22.93 -16.96
N LYS A 466 15.54 -23.66 -17.87
CA LYS A 466 15.42 -23.48 -19.33
C LYS A 466 13.99 -23.59 -19.87
N GLY A 467 13.12 -24.34 -19.18
CA GLY A 467 11.70 -24.47 -19.54
C GLY A 467 10.80 -23.31 -19.08
N ASN A 468 11.31 -22.36 -18.28
CA ASN A 468 10.50 -21.29 -17.69
C ASN A 468 10.91 -19.91 -18.23
N PRO A 469 10.14 -19.31 -19.17
CA PRO A 469 10.49 -18.02 -19.77
C PRO A 469 10.48 -16.86 -18.75
N SER A 470 9.81 -17.01 -17.60
CA SER A 470 9.83 -15.99 -16.53
C SER A 470 11.10 -16.00 -15.69
N LEU A 471 11.94 -17.04 -15.77
CA LEU A 471 13.24 -17.11 -15.09
C LEU A 471 14.40 -16.63 -15.97
N VAL A 472 14.16 -16.49 -17.29
CA VAL A 472 15.04 -15.77 -18.22
C VAL A 472 16.47 -16.36 -18.24
N SER A 473 16.60 -17.66 -17.97
CA SER A 473 17.88 -18.32 -17.66
C SER A 473 18.95 -18.20 -18.74
N ILE A 474 18.54 -18.12 -20.01
CA ILE A 474 19.44 -17.91 -21.15
C ILE A 474 20.23 -16.59 -21.08
N TYR A 475 19.72 -15.57 -20.38
CA TYR A 475 20.41 -14.29 -20.17
C TYR A 475 21.05 -14.18 -18.78
N SER A 476 20.95 -15.20 -17.93
CA SER A 476 21.48 -15.15 -16.55
C SER A 476 22.93 -14.68 -16.51
N ASN A 477 23.84 -15.33 -17.23
CA ASN A 477 25.27 -14.99 -17.18
C ASN A 477 25.54 -13.56 -17.67
N ASP A 478 24.85 -13.11 -18.72
CA ASP A 478 24.96 -11.73 -19.24
C ASP A 478 24.47 -10.70 -18.23
N ILE A 479 23.32 -10.96 -17.59
CA ILE A 479 22.74 -10.09 -16.55
C ILE A 479 23.71 -9.94 -15.38
N TYR A 480 24.25 -11.04 -14.84
CA TYR A 480 25.16 -10.96 -13.71
C TYR A 480 26.54 -10.40 -14.09
N GLY A 481 27.00 -10.60 -15.32
CA GLY A 481 28.17 -9.89 -15.88
C GLY A 481 27.95 -8.38 -15.91
N TYR A 482 26.80 -7.93 -16.44
CA TYR A 482 26.42 -6.52 -16.50
C TYR A 482 26.23 -5.89 -15.11
N LEU A 483 25.61 -6.60 -14.15
CA LEU A 483 25.52 -6.15 -12.76
C LEU A 483 26.90 -5.94 -12.13
N ARG A 484 27.90 -6.79 -12.44
CA ARG A 484 29.29 -6.58 -12.01
C ARG A 484 29.97 -5.37 -12.70
N THR A 485 29.61 -5.06 -13.95
CA THR A 485 30.03 -3.79 -14.57
C THR A 485 29.41 -2.59 -13.84
N LEU A 486 28.12 -2.66 -13.49
CA LEU A 486 27.41 -1.57 -12.81
C LEU A 486 27.90 -1.31 -11.39
N GLU A 487 28.25 -2.33 -10.58
CA GLU A 487 28.78 -2.08 -9.23
C GLU A 487 30.13 -1.34 -9.25
N ASN A 488 30.96 -1.61 -10.27
CA ASN A 488 32.24 -0.93 -10.48
C ASN A 488 32.06 0.49 -11.04
N MET A 489 31.00 0.77 -11.80
CA MET A 489 30.67 2.14 -12.25
C MET A 489 30.02 3.00 -11.15
N PHE A 490 29.40 2.39 -10.13
CA PHE A 490 28.74 3.11 -9.03
C PHE A 490 29.31 2.76 -7.64
N PRO A 491 30.62 2.99 -7.40
CA PRO A 491 31.27 2.68 -6.13
C PRO A 491 30.91 3.68 -5.01
N ILE A 492 31.01 3.21 -3.78
CA ILE A 492 31.02 4.06 -2.58
C ILE A 492 32.46 4.09 -2.05
N SER A 493 33.02 5.28 -1.91
CA SER A 493 34.36 5.47 -1.35
C SER A 493 34.37 5.22 0.15
N LYS A 494 35.33 4.44 0.63
CA LYS A 494 35.63 4.32 2.07
C LYS A 494 35.94 5.71 2.62
N GLY A 495 35.31 6.10 3.73
CA GLY A 495 35.52 7.43 4.33
C GLY A 495 34.80 8.59 3.63
N TYR A 496 33.78 8.37 2.78
CA TYR A 496 33.16 9.49 2.04
C TYR A 496 32.55 10.60 2.93
N LEU A 497 32.15 10.31 4.18
CA LEU A 497 31.68 11.32 5.15
C LEU A 497 32.80 12.07 5.88
N ASP A 498 34.07 11.70 5.69
CA ASP A 498 35.19 12.28 6.44
C ASP A 498 35.32 13.77 6.13
N GLY A 499 35.29 14.62 7.17
CA GLY A 499 35.28 16.08 7.03
C GLY A 499 33.93 16.72 6.63
N GLN A 500 32.83 15.97 6.65
CA GLN A 500 31.47 16.52 6.51
C GLN A 500 30.81 16.79 7.88
N GLU A 501 29.74 17.61 7.92
CA GLU A 501 28.93 17.79 9.13
C GLU A 501 28.12 16.51 9.47
N VAL A 502 27.67 15.80 8.43
CA VAL A 502 26.99 14.50 8.56
C VAL A 502 28.00 13.44 8.97
N THR A 503 27.91 13.00 10.22
CA THR A 503 28.78 11.93 10.75
C THR A 503 28.25 10.52 10.41
N PRO A 504 29.12 9.49 10.36
CA PRO A 504 28.71 8.08 10.24
C PRO A 504 27.59 7.66 11.20
N LYS A 505 27.67 8.12 12.45
CA LYS A 505 26.66 7.88 13.49
C LYS A 505 25.29 8.47 13.14
N MET A 506 25.25 9.65 12.50
CA MET A 506 24.00 10.27 12.05
C MET A 506 23.41 9.52 10.86
N ARG A 507 24.24 9.03 9.93
CA ARG A 507 23.81 8.09 8.87
C ARG A 507 23.16 6.85 9.48
N SER A 508 23.82 6.16 10.42
CA SER A 508 23.25 4.95 11.05
C SER A 508 21.91 5.22 11.78
N VAL A 509 21.75 6.37 12.45
CA VAL A 509 20.46 6.79 13.02
C VAL A 509 19.39 6.94 11.93
N LEU A 510 19.72 7.61 10.82
CA LEU A 510 18.79 7.80 9.70
C LEU A 510 18.38 6.45 9.09
N ILE A 511 19.33 5.56 8.81
CA ILE A 511 19.05 4.26 8.18
C ILE A 511 18.20 3.38 9.10
N ASP A 512 18.48 3.34 10.42
CA ASP A 512 17.65 2.58 11.38
C ASP A 512 16.21 3.07 11.40
N TRP A 513 15.98 4.40 11.39
CA TRP A 513 14.63 4.97 11.27
C TRP A 513 13.98 4.69 9.91
N LEU A 514 14.73 4.78 8.80
CA LEU A 514 14.21 4.44 7.47
C LEU A 514 13.83 2.96 7.35
N VAL A 515 14.43 2.04 8.11
CA VAL A 515 13.96 0.65 8.21
C VAL A 515 12.58 0.57 8.88
N GLU A 516 12.28 1.41 9.88
CA GLU A 516 10.95 1.48 10.49
C GLU A 516 9.92 2.11 9.51
N VAL A 517 10.29 3.18 8.78
CA VAL A 517 9.46 3.77 7.71
C VAL A 517 9.18 2.77 6.57
N HIS A 518 10.21 2.04 6.12
CA HIS A 518 10.11 0.95 5.15
C HIS A 518 9.04 -0.07 5.56
N GLN A 519 9.07 -0.48 6.84
CA GLN A 519 8.08 -1.41 7.38
C GLN A 519 6.68 -0.80 7.46
N GLN A 520 6.55 0.50 7.75
CA GLN A 520 5.27 1.20 7.87
C GLN A 520 4.56 1.42 6.52
N PHE A 521 5.32 1.73 5.46
CA PHE A 521 4.79 1.82 4.09
C PHE A 521 4.66 0.47 3.37
N HIS A 522 5.14 -0.62 3.99
CA HIS A 522 5.09 -1.99 3.44
C HIS A 522 5.80 -2.15 2.08
N LEU A 523 6.90 -1.41 1.89
CA LEU A 523 7.67 -1.37 0.65
C LEU A 523 8.46 -2.66 0.41
N MET A 524 8.84 -2.91 -0.85
CA MET A 524 9.74 -3.98 -1.26
C MET A 524 11.13 -3.84 -0.64
N GLN A 525 11.88 -4.94 -0.48
CA GLN A 525 13.22 -4.85 0.12
C GLN A 525 14.17 -4.09 -0.80
N GLU A 526 14.05 -4.31 -2.11
CA GLU A 526 14.72 -3.59 -3.19
C GLU A 526 14.67 -2.07 -2.98
N THR A 527 13.47 -1.53 -2.71
CA THR A 527 13.23 -0.11 -2.40
C THR A 527 14.08 0.40 -1.23
N LEU A 528 14.28 -0.39 -0.17
CA LEU A 528 15.16 -0.05 0.95
C LEU A 528 16.63 -0.03 0.52
N TYR A 529 17.12 -1.06 -0.17
CA TYR A 529 18.52 -1.10 -0.64
C TYR A 529 18.82 0.06 -1.61
N LEU A 530 17.89 0.36 -2.53
CA LEU A 530 18.01 1.49 -3.45
C LEU A 530 17.94 2.84 -2.73
N THR A 531 17.12 2.97 -1.67
CA THR A 531 17.11 4.15 -0.79
C THR A 531 18.50 4.39 -0.20
N VAL A 532 19.11 3.38 0.42
CA VAL A 532 20.43 3.53 1.05
C VAL A 532 21.52 3.83 0.01
N ALA A 533 21.52 3.11 -1.12
CA ALA A 533 22.45 3.35 -2.22
C ALA A 533 22.33 4.78 -2.80
N THR A 534 21.12 5.34 -2.81
CA THR A 534 20.85 6.72 -3.24
C THR A 534 21.38 7.73 -2.22
N ILE A 535 21.14 7.51 -0.92
CA ILE A 535 21.64 8.37 0.17
C ILE A 535 23.18 8.42 0.15
N ASP A 536 23.84 7.26 0.08
CA ASP A 536 25.29 7.18 0.19
C ASP A 536 25.98 7.83 -1.01
N ARG A 537 25.52 7.54 -2.25
CA ARG A 537 26.04 8.20 -3.46
C ARG A 537 25.78 9.70 -3.46
N PHE A 538 24.61 10.14 -2.98
CA PHE A 538 24.28 11.56 -2.90
C PHE A 538 25.17 12.30 -1.90
N LEU A 539 25.35 11.77 -0.69
CA LEU A 539 26.21 12.38 0.34
C LEU A 539 27.71 12.32 -0.02
N GLN A 540 28.13 11.35 -0.83
CA GLN A 540 29.48 11.31 -1.41
C GLN A 540 29.70 12.45 -2.42
N ALA A 541 28.74 12.70 -3.31
CA ALA A 541 28.84 13.72 -4.36
C ALA A 541 28.53 15.15 -3.87
N PHE A 542 27.58 15.30 -2.93
CA PHE A 542 27.08 16.59 -2.44
C PHE A 542 27.40 16.78 -0.96
N ARG A 543 28.64 17.22 -0.69
CA ARG A 543 29.27 17.25 0.65
C ARG A 543 28.82 18.40 1.57
N SER A 544 27.71 19.07 1.26
CA SER A 544 27.24 20.31 1.91
C SER A 544 25.85 20.16 2.56
N ILE A 545 25.43 18.93 2.87
CA ILE A 545 24.25 18.67 3.69
C ILE A 545 24.58 18.92 5.16
N ASP A 546 23.77 19.76 5.81
CA ASP A 546 23.79 19.99 7.25
C ASP A 546 22.92 18.95 7.98
N ARG A 547 23.13 18.80 9.29
CA ARG A 547 22.40 17.84 10.12
C ARG A 547 20.88 17.99 10.04
N LYS A 548 20.35 19.20 9.85
CA LYS A 548 18.89 19.45 9.85
C LYS A 548 18.20 18.97 8.57
N ARG A 549 18.94 18.85 7.46
CA ARG A 549 18.41 18.41 6.16
C ARG A 549 18.68 16.93 5.87
N LEU A 550 19.42 16.23 6.74
CA LEU A 550 19.72 14.82 6.58
C LEU A 550 18.46 13.92 6.56
N GLN A 551 17.45 14.19 7.39
CA GLN A 551 16.19 13.42 7.34
C GLN A 551 15.40 13.71 6.05
N LEU A 552 15.39 14.97 5.57
CA LEU A 552 14.82 15.34 4.27
C LEU A 552 15.48 14.58 3.11
N VAL A 553 16.82 14.46 3.10
CA VAL A 553 17.55 13.62 2.14
C VAL A 553 17.07 12.16 2.21
N GLY A 554 16.93 11.61 3.42
CA GLY A 554 16.50 10.22 3.63
C GLY A 554 15.10 9.92 3.09
N VAL A 555 14.10 10.72 3.45
CA VAL A 555 12.72 10.50 2.96
C VAL A 555 12.60 10.76 1.46
N THR A 556 13.35 11.73 0.93
CA THR A 556 13.34 12.01 -0.51
C THR A 556 14.01 10.90 -1.31
N ALA A 557 15.12 10.34 -0.81
CA ALA A 557 15.75 9.17 -1.42
C ALA A 557 14.80 7.95 -1.42
N MET A 558 14.02 7.76 -0.35
CA MET A 558 13.01 6.71 -0.30
C MET A 558 11.83 6.98 -1.24
N PHE A 559 11.40 8.23 -1.41
CA PHE A 559 10.39 8.62 -2.39
C PHE A 559 10.86 8.36 -3.84
N ILE A 560 12.12 8.68 -4.15
CA ILE A 560 12.74 8.37 -5.45
C ILE A 560 12.80 6.85 -5.67
N ALA A 561 13.32 6.10 -4.70
CA ALA A 561 13.41 4.64 -4.78
C ALA A 561 12.02 3.99 -4.92
N SER A 562 11.01 4.49 -4.20
CA SER A 562 9.63 3.99 -4.28
C SER A 562 9.03 4.19 -5.68
N LYS A 563 9.30 5.32 -6.34
CA LYS A 563 8.87 5.57 -7.73
C LYS A 563 9.63 4.74 -8.77
N TYR A 564 10.76 4.14 -8.40
CA TYR A 564 11.59 3.33 -9.28
C TYR A 564 11.23 1.83 -9.18
N GLU A 565 11.00 1.32 -7.96
CA GLU A 565 10.78 -0.11 -7.68
C GLU A 565 9.31 -0.50 -7.46
N GLU A 566 8.46 0.40 -6.91
CA GLU A 566 7.10 0.02 -6.52
C GLU A 566 6.09 0.18 -7.68
N MET A 567 5.27 -0.84 -7.91
CA MET A 567 4.10 -0.73 -8.81
C MET A 567 3.13 0.37 -8.33
N TYR A 568 3.06 0.63 -7.03
CA TYR A 568 2.25 1.69 -6.43
C TYR A 568 3.06 2.46 -5.36
N SER A 569 3.90 3.39 -5.80
CA SER A 569 4.66 4.28 -4.91
C SER A 569 3.73 5.12 -4.00
N PRO A 570 4.06 5.36 -2.72
CA PRO A 570 3.33 6.30 -1.87
C PRO A 570 3.32 7.72 -2.45
N ASP A 571 2.31 8.53 -2.12
CA ASP A 571 2.25 9.92 -2.56
C ASP A 571 3.25 10.78 -1.78
N VAL A 572 3.70 11.89 -2.37
CA VAL A 572 4.61 12.83 -1.69
C VAL A 572 4.04 13.35 -0.36
N ASN A 573 2.72 13.44 -0.21
CA ASN A 573 2.09 13.82 1.06
C ASN A 573 2.21 12.73 2.15
N ASP A 574 2.37 11.45 1.77
CA ASP A 574 2.64 10.37 2.73
C ASP A 574 4.05 10.56 3.34
N PHE A 575 5.01 11.03 2.54
CA PHE A 575 6.36 11.40 2.99
C PHE A 575 6.40 12.72 3.80
N VAL A 576 5.48 13.65 3.57
CA VAL A 576 5.27 14.80 4.47
C VAL A 576 4.77 14.29 5.84
N TYR A 577 3.72 13.46 5.83
CA TYR A 577 3.09 12.92 7.03
C TYR A 577 4.04 12.10 7.91
N ILE A 578 4.84 11.21 7.32
CA ILE A 578 5.78 10.36 8.09
C ILE A 578 6.91 11.15 8.78
N THR A 579 7.16 12.39 8.33
CA THR A 579 8.10 13.32 8.99
C THR A 579 7.44 14.20 10.06
N ASP A 580 6.21 13.89 10.46
CA ASP A 580 5.38 14.71 11.35
C ASP A 580 5.24 16.17 10.83
N ASN A 581 5.15 16.30 9.50
CA ASN A 581 5.12 17.59 8.79
C ASN A 581 6.36 18.48 9.01
N ALA A 582 7.50 17.92 9.45
CA ALA A 582 8.76 18.66 9.61
C ALA A 582 9.28 19.25 8.28
N TYR A 583 8.86 18.71 7.14
CA TYR A 583 9.17 19.23 5.81
C TYR A 583 7.92 19.35 4.95
N SER A 584 7.81 20.44 4.21
CA SER A 584 6.72 20.65 3.25
C SER A 584 6.88 19.81 1.98
N ARG A 585 5.76 19.61 1.28
CA ARG A 585 5.72 19.00 -0.05
C ARG A 585 6.69 19.66 -1.05
N ILE A 586 6.91 20.98 -0.94
CA ILE A 586 7.80 21.72 -1.84
C ILE A 586 9.26 21.38 -1.55
N GLU A 587 9.65 21.28 -0.27
CA GLU A 587 11.02 20.94 0.12
C GLU A 587 11.41 19.52 -0.30
N ILE A 588 10.50 18.54 -0.19
CA ILE A 588 10.72 17.17 -0.68
C ILE A 588 10.94 17.17 -2.20
N LEU A 589 10.13 17.91 -2.97
CA LEU A 589 10.29 18.01 -4.42
C LEU A 589 11.56 18.77 -4.84
N GLN A 590 11.98 19.79 -4.09
CA GLN A 590 13.24 20.49 -4.33
C GLN A 590 14.45 19.63 -4.02
N MET A 591 14.41 18.86 -2.91
CA MET A 591 15.43 17.88 -2.59
C MET A 591 15.48 16.77 -3.65
N GLU A 592 14.33 16.35 -4.19
CA GLU A 592 14.27 15.35 -5.25
C GLU A 592 15.00 15.85 -6.50
N MET A 593 14.71 17.07 -6.95
CA MET A 593 15.40 17.67 -8.09
C MET A 593 16.91 17.83 -7.83
N LEU A 594 17.33 18.04 -6.58
CA LEU A 594 18.75 18.10 -6.21
C LEU A 594 19.40 16.71 -6.30
N ILE A 595 18.84 15.69 -5.65
CA ILE A 595 19.37 14.32 -5.66
C ILE A 595 19.45 13.77 -7.10
N VAL A 596 18.38 13.92 -7.88
CA VAL A 596 18.31 13.42 -9.27
C VAL A 596 19.36 14.09 -10.16
N LYS A 597 19.60 15.40 -10.01
CA LYS A 597 20.65 16.10 -10.77
C LYS A 597 22.06 15.74 -10.30
N THR A 598 22.28 15.66 -9.00
CA THR A 598 23.60 15.27 -8.43
C THR A 598 24.02 13.86 -8.85
N LEU A 599 23.06 12.94 -9.01
CA LEU A 599 23.30 11.56 -9.43
C LEU A 599 23.16 11.34 -10.94
N ASP A 600 23.00 12.40 -11.72
CA ASP A 600 22.78 12.38 -13.18
C ASP A 600 21.78 11.29 -13.62
N TYR A 601 20.60 11.28 -12.97
CA TYR A 601 19.51 10.33 -13.20
C TYR A 601 19.89 8.83 -13.06
N SER A 602 21.10 8.53 -12.61
CA SER A 602 21.68 7.19 -12.64
C SER A 602 21.41 6.46 -11.33
N PHE A 603 20.31 5.70 -11.28
CA PHE A 603 19.87 4.94 -10.11
C PHE A 603 20.21 3.42 -10.18
N GLY A 604 20.67 2.94 -11.33
CA GLY A 604 20.96 1.52 -11.60
C GLY A 604 22.19 0.91 -10.89
N ARG A 605 22.52 1.31 -9.66
CA ARG A 605 23.50 0.58 -8.84
C ARG A 605 22.88 -0.75 -8.42
N PRO A 606 23.52 -1.90 -8.67
CA PRO A 606 22.94 -3.20 -8.36
C PRO A 606 22.78 -3.40 -6.86
N LEU A 607 21.71 -4.09 -6.48
CA LEU A 607 21.37 -4.35 -5.08
C LEU A 607 21.97 -5.71 -4.64
N PRO A 608 22.46 -5.84 -3.39
CA PRO A 608 22.99 -7.12 -2.86
C PRO A 608 22.01 -8.30 -2.97
N LEU A 609 20.70 -8.02 -2.99
CA LEU A 609 19.64 -9.02 -3.12
C LEU A 609 19.68 -9.80 -4.45
N HIS A 610 20.12 -9.19 -5.56
CA HIS A 610 20.21 -9.92 -6.84
C HIS A 610 21.32 -10.98 -6.75
N PHE A 611 22.52 -10.57 -6.32
CA PHE A 611 23.64 -11.49 -6.10
C PHE A 611 23.29 -12.59 -5.08
N LEU A 612 22.63 -12.25 -3.97
CA LEU A 612 22.22 -13.24 -2.98
C LEU A 612 21.27 -14.30 -3.57
N ARG A 613 20.37 -13.95 -4.49
CA ARG A 613 19.49 -14.94 -5.17
C ARG A 613 20.34 -15.96 -5.95
N ARG A 614 21.28 -15.52 -6.79
CA ARG A 614 22.17 -16.43 -7.56
C ARG A 614 23.04 -17.29 -6.64
N TYR A 615 23.61 -16.72 -5.59
CA TYR A 615 24.48 -17.45 -4.67
C TYR A 615 23.72 -18.45 -3.79
N SER A 616 22.47 -18.12 -3.43
CA SER A 616 21.58 -19.05 -2.74
C SER A 616 21.29 -20.27 -3.62
N LYS A 617 21.11 -20.07 -4.93
CA LYS A 617 20.95 -21.15 -5.91
C LYS A 617 22.23 -22.00 -6.03
N ALA A 618 23.38 -21.35 -6.25
CA ALA A 618 24.69 -22.01 -6.39
C ALA A 618 25.16 -22.77 -5.13
N GLY A 619 24.78 -22.31 -3.93
CA GLY A 619 25.04 -22.99 -2.67
C GLY A 619 23.95 -23.97 -2.23
N LYS A 620 22.92 -24.23 -3.05
CA LYS A 620 21.75 -25.06 -2.70
C LYS A 620 21.10 -24.68 -1.36
N ALA A 621 21.00 -23.37 -1.13
CA ALA A 621 20.63 -22.77 0.14
C ALA A 621 19.17 -23.05 0.53
N LEU A 622 18.99 -23.78 1.64
CA LEU A 622 17.68 -23.88 2.29
C LEU A 622 17.09 -22.49 2.63
N PRO A 623 15.75 -22.34 2.72
CA PRO A 623 15.10 -21.05 3.02
C PRO A 623 15.59 -20.35 4.29
N ILE A 624 16.09 -21.11 5.27
CA ILE A 624 16.71 -20.59 6.50
C ILE A 624 18.04 -19.87 6.22
N HIS A 625 18.94 -20.47 5.43
CA HIS A 625 20.21 -19.86 5.01
C HIS A 625 19.97 -18.55 4.27
N HIS A 626 19.06 -18.58 3.30
CA HIS A 626 18.70 -17.38 2.52
C HIS A 626 18.07 -16.28 3.41
N THR A 627 17.25 -16.65 4.40
CA THR A 627 16.65 -15.68 5.34
C THR A 627 17.67 -15.10 6.33
N MET A 628 18.64 -15.91 6.75
CA MET A 628 19.78 -15.49 7.57
C MET A 628 20.71 -14.53 6.81
N ALA A 629 21.05 -14.86 5.56
CA ALA A 629 21.83 -13.97 4.71
C ALA A 629 21.14 -12.62 4.48
N LYS A 630 19.81 -12.59 4.25
CA LYS A 630 19.04 -11.32 4.17
C LYS A 630 19.10 -10.49 5.45
N TYR A 631 19.06 -11.13 6.62
CA TYR A 631 19.24 -10.44 7.90
C TYR A 631 20.63 -9.77 7.99
N PHE A 632 21.68 -10.47 7.55
CA PHE A 632 23.05 -9.92 7.53
C PHE A 632 23.21 -8.77 6.54
N LEU A 633 22.63 -8.89 5.34
CA LEU A 633 22.63 -7.82 4.35
C LEU A 633 21.89 -6.58 4.85
N GLU A 634 20.75 -6.71 5.53
CA GLU A 634 20.06 -5.53 6.08
C GLU A 634 20.81 -4.93 7.28
N GLN A 635 21.51 -5.73 8.09
CA GLN A 635 22.39 -5.20 9.14
C GLN A 635 23.56 -4.41 8.55
N SER A 636 24.13 -4.85 7.42
CA SER A 636 25.20 -4.12 6.73
C SER A 636 24.78 -2.73 6.21
N LEU A 637 23.48 -2.49 5.95
CA LEU A 637 22.99 -1.17 5.53
C LEU A 637 23.18 -0.11 6.62
N VAL A 638 22.94 -0.47 7.88
CA VAL A 638 23.00 0.44 9.03
C VAL A 638 24.43 0.84 9.38
N HIS A 639 25.39 -0.06 9.18
CA HIS A 639 26.79 0.14 9.55
C HIS A 639 27.55 0.85 8.44
N TYR A 640 28.19 1.97 8.77
CA TYR A 640 28.87 2.82 7.78
C TYR A 640 30.13 2.14 7.23
N GLU A 641 30.80 1.37 8.07
CA GLU A 641 32.03 0.65 7.76
C GLU A 641 31.82 -0.31 6.57
N MET A 642 30.62 -0.90 6.45
CA MET A 642 30.26 -1.83 5.38
C MET A 642 29.93 -1.15 4.03
N CYS A 643 29.69 0.17 3.97
CA CYS A 643 29.11 0.82 2.79
C CYS A 643 30.00 0.77 1.53
N HIS A 644 31.32 0.68 1.73
CA HIS A 644 32.33 0.71 0.67
C HIS A 644 32.51 -0.63 -0.07
N TYR A 645 32.02 -1.74 0.49
CA TYR A 645 32.11 -3.05 -0.16
C TYR A 645 31.17 -3.15 -1.36
N PRO A 646 31.58 -3.83 -2.45
CA PRO A 646 30.70 -4.04 -3.60
C PRO A 646 29.52 -4.95 -3.21
N PRO A 647 28.29 -4.69 -3.72
CA PRO A 647 27.10 -5.49 -3.45
C PRO A 647 27.28 -6.99 -3.64
N SER A 648 28.06 -7.41 -4.65
CA SER A 648 28.38 -8.81 -4.91
C SER A 648 29.21 -9.46 -3.80
N LEU A 649 30.14 -8.73 -3.17
CA LEU A 649 30.97 -9.26 -2.08
C LEU A 649 30.21 -9.35 -0.76
N ILE A 650 29.40 -8.35 -0.42
CA ILE A 650 28.56 -8.40 0.80
C ILE A 650 27.56 -9.57 0.69
N ALA A 651 26.98 -9.80 -0.50
CA ALA A 651 26.11 -10.94 -0.75
C ALA A 651 26.82 -12.30 -0.59
N ALA A 652 28.07 -12.41 -1.06
CA ALA A 652 28.90 -13.61 -0.90
C ALA A 652 29.23 -13.86 0.59
N ALA A 653 29.61 -12.82 1.32
CA ALA A 653 29.91 -12.89 2.74
C ALA A 653 28.67 -13.26 3.59
N ALA A 654 27.51 -12.67 3.27
CA ALA A 654 26.27 -12.94 3.99
C ALA A 654 25.79 -14.39 3.82
N ILE A 655 25.85 -14.97 2.62
CA ILE A 655 25.47 -16.37 2.42
C ILE A 655 26.52 -17.34 3.00
N TYR A 656 27.81 -17.01 2.88
CA TYR A 656 28.87 -17.84 3.46
C TYR A 656 28.76 -17.90 4.99
N LEU A 657 28.61 -16.75 5.65
CA LEU A 657 28.39 -16.70 7.10
C LEU A 657 27.11 -17.43 7.52
N ALA A 658 26.04 -17.37 6.71
CA ALA A 658 24.81 -18.10 7.00
C ALA A 658 25.02 -19.62 6.97
N PHE A 659 25.78 -20.15 6.01
CA PHE A 659 26.14 -21.57 6.00
C PHE A 659 27.14 -21.97 7.10
N LEU A 660 28.06 -21.07 7.50
CA LEU A 660 29.04 -21.35 8.56
C LEU A 660 28.44 -21.45 9.97
N ILE A 661 27.20 -21.01 10.18
CA ILE A 661 26.56 -21.01 11.51
C ILE A 661 25.28 -21.86 11.58
N ILE A 662 24.70 -22.25 10.45
CA ILE A 662 23.52 -23.12 10.38
C ILE A 662 24.01 -24.53 10.03
N ASP A 663 23.46 -25.54 10.69
CA ASP A 663 23.79 -26.96 10.50
C ASP A 663 25.26 -27.35 10.83
N ASN A 664 25.89 -26.68 11.79
CA ASN A 664 27.06 -27.21 12.53
C ASN A 664 26.60 -28.18 13.63
N ASN A 665 25.98 -29.29 13.24
CA ASN A 665 25.91 -30.46 14.11
C ASN A 665 27.20 -31.26 13.86
N ASP A 666 27.84 -31.75 14.92
CA ASP A 666 29.21 -32.32 14.89
C ASP A 666 29.36 -33.66 14.14
N GLU A 667 28.39 -34.04 13.29
CA GLU A 667 28.37 -35.30 12.54
C GLU A 667 29.05 -35.20 11.14
N ASP A 668 29.20 -33.99 10.58
CA ASP A 668 29.82 -33.76 9.25
C ASP A 668 31.05 -32.81 9.32
N GLU A 669 32.14 -33.24 9.97
CA GLU A 669 33.42 -32.50 10.07
C GLU A 669 34.08 -32.20 8.70
N HIS A 670 33.56 -32.76 7.60
CA HIS A 670 34.03 -32.59 6.23
C HIS A 670 33.04 -31.85 5.30
N LYS A 671 32.00 -31.21 5.83
CA LYS A 671 31.03 -30.44 5.03
C LYS A 671 31.69 -29.26 4.33
N ILE A 672 31.94 -29.37 3.02
CA ILE A 672 32.49 -28.29 2.20
C ILE A 672 31.45 -27.17 2.05
N VAL A 673 31.54 -26.17 2.93
CA VAL A 673 30.62 -25.03 2.94
C VAL A 673 30.81 -24.10 1.74
N TRP A 674 32.05 -23.87 1.30
CA TRP A 674 32.35 -23.04 0.13
C TRP A 674 32.67 -23.94 -1.06
N THR A 675 31.65 -24.26 -1.87
CA THR A 675 31.76 -25.19 -3.00
C THR A 675 32.39 -24.53 -4.23
N ASN A 676 32.92 -25.34 -5.15
CA ASN A 676 33.46 -24.85 -6.44
C ASN A 676 32.38 -24.13 -7.27
N THR A 677 31.13 -24.62 -7.25
CA THR A 677 29.98 -23.95 -7.87
C THR A 677 29.74 -22.57 -7.27
N LEU A 678 29.78 -22.43 -5.94
CA LEU A 678 29.60 -21.15 -5.27
C LEU A 678 30.77 -20.18 -5.55
N ALA A 679 32.01 -20.67 -5.55
CA ALA A 679 33.19 -19.90 -5.94
C ALA A 679 33.11 -19.41 -7.40
N HIS A 680 32.69 -20.29 -8.33
CA HIS A 680 32.52 -19.96 -9.75
C HIS A 680 31.50 -18.84 -9.96
N TYR A 681 30.26 -19.00 -9.49
CA TYR A 681 29.21 -18.00 -9.72
C TYR A 681 29.36 -16.71 -8.88
N SER A 682 30.01 -16.79 -7.71
CA SER A 682 30.35 -15.61 -6.92
C SER A 682 31.60 -14.87 -7.42
N THR A 683 32.43 -15.52 -8.24
CA THR A 683 33.74 -15.06 -8.73
C THR A 683 34.70 -14.64 -7.61
N TYR A 684 34.55 -15.22 -6.42
CA TYR A 684 35.38 -14.93 -5.25
C TYR A 684 35.95 -16.24 -4.67
N SER A 685 37.20 -16.19 -4.23
CA SER A 685 37.76 -17.24 -3.37
C SER A 685 37.21 -17.12 -1.95
N LYS A 686 37.40 -18.16 -1.13
CA LYS A 686 37.10 -18.12 0.31
C LYS A 686 37.83 -16.96 1.00
N ASP A 687 39.07 -16.70 0.60
CA ASP A 687 39.94 -15.72 1.26
C ASP A 687 39.57 -14.27 0.90
N ASP A 688 39.02 -14.02 -0.30
CA ASP A 688 38.46 -12.72 -0.68
C ASP A 688 37.24 -12.36 0.17
N VAL A 689 36.42 -13.36 0.52
CA VAL A 689 35.14 -13.21 1.22
C VAL A 689 35.33 -13.14 2.74
N PHE A 690 36.34 -13.81 3.28
CA PHE A 690 36.54 -13.97 4.72
C PHE A 690 36.68 -12.65 5.53
N PRO A 691 37.36 -11.58 5.05
CA PRO A 691 37.41 -10.30 5.75
C PRO A 691 36.02 -9.70 5.99
N VAL A 692 35.13 -9.75 4.99
CA VAL A 692 33.77 -9.21 5.08
C VAL A 692 32.87 -10.12 5.93
N VAL A 693 33.13 -11.43 5.93
CA VAL A 693 32.50 -12.39 6.87
C VAL A 693 32.85 -12.05 8.31
N ARG A 694 34.12 -11.78 8.64
CA ARG A 694 34.55 -11.36 9.98
C ARG A 694 33.87 -10.06 10.42
N GLU A 695 33.86 -9.04 9.56
CA GLU A 695 33.25 -7.75 9.86
C GLU A 695 31.73 -7.88 10.09
N THR A 696 31.06 -8.65 9.23
CA THR A 696 29.65 -9.03 9.40
C THR A 696 29.42 -9.78 10.72
N ALA A 697 30.25 -10.78 11.05
CA ALA A 697 30.13 -11.53 12.30
C ALA A 697 30.30 -10.63 13.53
N SER A 698 31.26 -9.69 13.50
CA SER A 698 31.47 -8.71 14.57
C SER A 698 30.27 -7.77 14.78
N ILE A 699 29.65 -7.30 13.69
CA ILE A 699 28.39 -6.54 13.72
C ILE A 699 27.28 -7.38 14.37
N ILE A 700 27.11 -8.63 13.95
CA ILE A 700 26.03 -9.52 14.40
C ILE A 700 26.18 -9.92 15.87
N VAL A 701 27.40 -10.23 16.32
CA VAL A 701 27.73 -10.54 17.73
C VAL A 701 27.42 -9.37 18.67
N ASN A 702 27.47 -8.13 18.18
CA ASN A 702 27.18 -6.93 18.97
C ASN A 702 25.79 -6.33 18.69
N ALA A 703 25.01 -6.93 17.79
CA ALA A 703 23.71 -6.42 17.34
C ALA A 703 22.63 -6.36 18.44
N ASP A 704 22.86 -6.95 19.62
CA ASP A 704 21.97 -6.82 20.79
C ASP A 704 22.39 -5.72 21.78
N LYS A 705 23.61 -5.20 21.67
CA LYS A 705 24.17 -4.09 22.48
C LYS A 705 24.04 -2.73 21.80
N ILE A 706 24.00 -2.72 20.47
CA ILE A 706 23.96 -1.51 19.63
C ILE A 706 22.58 -0.83 19.72
N LYS A 707 22.54 0.50 19.66
CA LYS A 707 21.29 1.28 19.82
C LYS A 707 20.32 1.12 18.64
N TYR A 708 20.85 0.86 17.45
CA TYR A 708 20.11 0.61 16.22
C TYR A 708 19.50 -0.79 16.28
N GLN A 709 18.17 -0.87 16.29
CA GLN A 709 17.45 -2.12 16.55
C GLN A 709 16.35 -2.41 15.53
N ALA A 710 16.08 -1.53 14.56
CA ALA A 710 14.97 -1.69 13.61
C ALA A 710 15.11 -2.97 12.79
N VAL A 711 16.29 -3.22 12.21
CA VAL A 711 16.58 -4.47 11.46
C VAL A 711 16.41 -5.70 12.36
N ARG A 712 16.96 -5.67 13.57
CA ARG A 712 16.85 -6.80 14.52
C ARG A 712 15.39 -7.07 14.92
N LYS A 713 14.58 -6.04 15.18
CA LYS A 713 13.13 -6.15 15.43
C LYS A 713 12.39 -6.69 14.20
N LYS A 714 12.70 -6.20 12.99
CA LYS A 714 12.13 -6.66 11.71
C LYS A 714 12.35 -8.15 11.50
N TYR A 715 13.56 -8.64 11.73
CA TYR A 715 13.92 -10.06 11.57
C TYR A 715 13.56 -10.95 12.78
N ALA A 716 13.11 -10.36 13.90
CA ALA A 716 12.52 -11.09 15.02
C ALA A 716 11.05 -11.47 14.78
N GLN A 717 10.42 -10.92 13.73
CA GLN A 717 9.05 -11.23 13.33
C GLN A 717 8.95 -12.66 12.77
N SER A 718 7.81 -13.32 13.01
CA SER A 718 7.57 -14.70 12.52
C SER A 718 7.71 -14.84 11.01
N LYS A 719 7.36 -13.79 10.24
CA LYS A 719 7.51 -13.73 8.77
C LYS A 719 8.96 -13.86 8.29
N CYS A 720 9.93 -13.53 9.15
CA CYS A 720 11.36 -13.64 8.90
C CYS A 720 11.96 -14.83 9.68
N MET A 721 11.18 -15.90 9.93
CA MET A 721 11.58 -17.09 10.71
C MET A 721 12.08 -16.80 12.14
N LYS A 722 11.82 -15.59 12.67
CA LYS A 722 12.46 -15.05 13.89
C LYS A 722 13.99 -15.16 13.86
N ILE A 723 14.59 -15.05 12.67
CA ILE A 723 15.99 -15.43 12.43
C ILE A 723 16.97 -14.64 13.31
N SER A 724 16.68 -13.37 13.64
CA SER A 724 17.52 -12.53 14.49
C SER A 724 17.51 -12.89 15.99
N THR A 725 16.68 -13.86 16.40
CA THR A 725 16.61 -14.38 17.78
C THR A 725 17.22 -15.78 17.92
N ARG A 726 17.79 -16.32 16.86
CA ARG A 726 18.35 -17.68 16.82
C ARG A 726 19.60 -17.84 17.71
N PRO A 727 19.77 -18.98 18.40
CA PRO A 727 20.92 -19.23 19.27
C PRO A 727 22.25 -19.32 18.50
N GLU A 728 22.24 -19.72 17.23
CA GLU A 728 23.43 -19.83 16.38
C GLU A 728 24.15 -18.48 16.19
N LEU A 729 23.41 -17.36 16.29
CA LEU A 729 23.95 -15.99 16.31
C LEU A 729 24.75 -15.65 17.57
N LYS A 730 24.80 -16.57 18.55
CA LYS A 730 25.60 -16.51 19.77
C LYS A 730 26.44 -17.77 19.98
N SER A 731 26.63 -18.59 18.94
CA SER A 731 27.46 -19.78 18.95
C SER A 731 28.94 -19.45 19.16
N ALA A 732 29.71 -20.39 19.72
CA ALA A 732 31.17 -20.25 19.79
C ALA A 732 31.79 -20.02 18.38
N THR A 733 31.21 -20.60 17.33
CA THR A 733 31.63 -20.43 15.94
C THR A 733 31.56 -18.97 15.48
N ILE A 734 30.43 -18.26 15.66
CA ILE A 734 30.32 -16.86 15.21
C ILE A 734 31.21 -15.93 16.04
N PHE A 735 31.40 -16.22 17.34
CA PHE A 735 32.38 -15.51 18.16
C PHE A 735 33.81 -15.72 17.64
N ALA A 736 34.23 -16.98 17.39
CA ALA A 736 35.55 -17.30 16.86
C ALA A 736 35.80 -16.65 15.50
N ILE A 737 34.82 -16.68 14.58
CA ILE A 737 34.89 -15.97 13.29
C ILE A 737 35.08 -14.47 13.51
N SER A 738 34.36 -13.86 14.46
CA SER A 738 34.48 -12.42 14.74
C SER A 738 35.83 -11.99 15.32
N THR A 739 36.54 -12.90 16.01
CA THR A 739 37.83 -12.62 16.67
C THR A 739 39.05 -13.23 15.96
N ALA A 740 38.87 -14.03 14.91
CA ALA A 740 39.95 -14.72 14.22
C ALA A 740 40.94 -13.73 13.59
N ASP A 741 42.20 -13.73 14.03
CA ASP A 741 43.24 -12.84 13.52
C ASP A 741 43.66 -13.20 12.08
N ASN A 742 44.21 -12.24 11.32
CA ASN A 742 44.62 -12.44 9.91
C ASN A 742 45.80 -13.42 9.70
N LYS A 743 46.26 -14.13 10.75
CA LYS A 743 47.45 -15.00 10.74
C LYS A 743 47.18 -16.46 11.13
N ALA A 744 45.92 -16.85 11.26
CA ALA A 744 45.51 -18.25 11.40
C ALA A 744 44.79 -18.69 10.11
N ILE A 745 45.57 -18.76 9.02
CA ILE A 745 45.20 -19.30 7.69
C ILE A 745 46.34 -20.23 7.27
#